data_AF-A0A945I453-F1
#
_entry.id   AF-A0A945I453-F1
#
_cell.length_a   1.000
_cell.length_b   1.000
_cell.length_c   1.000
_cell.angle_alpha   90.00
_cell.angle_beta   90.00
_cell.angle_gamma   90.00
#
_symmetry.space_group_name_H-M   'P 1'
#
loop_
_entity.id
_entity.type
_entity.pdbx_description
1 polymer ?
#
loop_
_entity_poly.entity_id
_entity_poly.type
_entity_poly.pdbx_seq_one_letter_code
_entity_poly.pdbx_strand_id
1 'polypeptide(L)'
;MNSVQETLDQTQSETAETSEEQTVSSSEPGTKTISKDFYSFIFDENDHLKELLDAGNFNDADQLFVEQAKFFSTSDETSVSLLTRLADALKQQSLPAIENAATKINAFSWPVQLDQWPEVKDALQSAETSLSDFPGQGILGDPRFSVSEVDALRSKSSELQQIISAEAAPQFVKFNHFGDQSFFETYPVELQAAEIISANFADLAIQLESAETARLQSFARNTGKQILGDDRWTTLGETYVKAYLREQGGEQDIARVLGAMKAAKDAGFEPKVVSGLNIGFIEITSRTLLKEGQIDFPASIETDLPVLVSKADLDDALSSSSTKEFDYLVVLDVALAKASRRVLSLKPVFSTFLAGYDKVDNPEYGVAQQNVEVAKINYNQASIQASGYHGQGMAGAFSQLISGMARGSARGDLQKAMQNLASTPRTIDEPIYKKYAFKKAAIQARKMMTVHYYVIDQRKKRYFKSTFDVSEQERFSVAYNIMSEDPKSGDHAQEYDTEKEVDDFEKAEATVKLSQLIDHYLANRGQTQKLTSLVTLRKEILKEKNKSLAAFKANTFDSRPLNDPRFDNVVAIFTGKGALGSGFYIKPDVVLTNWHVVEEAKFVEMKLYDGRETFGKILGKDVRLDLALIKVQHKGKPVQFFSANKIDVGQTVEAIGHPKGHEFTVTRGIISAVRKHFSINLPKGAGDEVLYIQTDAPINPGNSGGPLFLGDRVIGVNTWGLKKEVAEGLNFSVHYSEVLAFLREHLPGAQVLTN
;
A
#
# COMPACT_ATOMS: atom_id res chain seq x y z
N MET A 1 -14.76 -10.51 -21.52
CA MET A 1 -16.07 -9.86 -21.34
C MET A 1 -16.16 -9.51 -19.86
N ASN A 2 -16.15 -8.21 -19.58
CA ASN A 2 -16.03 -7.50 -18.29
C ASN A 2 -17.11 -7.97 -17.27
N SER A 3 -16.75 -8.31 -16.01
CA SER A 3 -16.67 -7.46 -14.78
C SER A 3 -17.89 -6.54 -14.60
N VAL A 4 -18.84 -6.76 -13.68
CA VAL A 4 -18.83 -6.73 -12.18
C VAL A 4 -18.55 -5.32 -11.61
N GLN A 5 -19.51 -4.85 -10.79
CA GLN A 5 -19.49 -3.77 -9.77
C GLN A 5 -19.30 -2.32 -10.25
N GLU A 6 -19.80 -1.27 -9.62
CA GLU A 6 -20.81 -0.97 -8.58
C GLU A 6 -20.93 0.56 -8.67
N THR A 7 -22.14 1.12 -8.53
CA THR A 7 -22.40 2.57 -8.58
C THR A 7 -22.54 3.12 -7.17
N LEU A 8 -21.76 4.15 -6.82
CA LEU A 8 -22.04 5.08 -5.72
C LEU A 8 -21.26 6.39 -5.94
N ASP A 9 -21.93 7.52 -5.63
CA ASP A 9 -21.42 8.87 -5.35
C ASP A 9 -20.67 9.64 -6.46
N GLN A 10 -20.82 10.95 -6.64
CA GLN A 10 -21.36 12.00 -5.78
C GLN A 10 -21.71 13.24 -6.62
N THR A 11 -22.78 13.90 -6.20
CA THR A 11 -23.09 15.34 -6.34
C THR A 11 -21.90 16.29 -6.22
N GLN A 12 -21.88 17.39 -7.00
CA GLN A 12 -21.80 18.76 -6.45
C GLN A 12 -21.95 19.88 -7.51
N SER A 13 -22.65 20.92 -7.05
CA SER A 13 -22.73 22.34 -7.46
C SER A 13 -23.16 22.64 -8.92
N GLU A 14 -23.96 23.66 -9.21
CA GLU A 14 -23.93 25.00 -8.63
C GLU A 14 -25.27 25.74 -8.82
N THR A 15 -25.52 26.64 -7.88
CA THR A 15 -26.72 27.45 -7.61
C THR A 15 -26.82 28.73 -8.45
N ALA A 16 -28.06 29.11 -8.79
CA ALA A 16 -28.68 30.45 -8.90
C ALA A 16 -29.78 30.38 -9.99
N GLU A 17 -30.97 30.97 -9.94
CA GLU A 17 -31.78 31.72 -8.98
C GLU A 17 -33.15 31.91 -9.68
N THR A 18 -34.25 31.85 -8.91
CA THR A 18 -35.53 32.58 -9.08
C THR A 18 -36.23 32.69 -10.46
N SER A 19 -37.44 32.11 -10.58
CA SER A 19 -38.71 32.83 -10.85
C SER A 19 -39.93 31.90 -11.04
N GLU A 20 -41.03 32.32 -10.38
CA GLU A 20 -42.46 32.23 -10.75
C GLU A 20 -43.15 30.88 -11.10
N GLU A 21 -44.00 30.47 -10.16
CA GLU A 21 -45.47 30.29 -10.26
C GLU A 21 -46.12 29.29 -11.25
N GLN A 22 -47.06 28.51 -10.67
CA GLN A 22 -48.22 27.77 -11.23
C GLN A 22 -48.03 26.34 -11.81
N THR A 23 -48.35 25.31 -11.01
CA THR A 23 -49.64 24.54 -11.05
C THR A 23 -49.57 23.13 -10.38
N VAL A 24 -50.36 22.96 -9.30
CA VAL A 24 -51.36 21.89 -8.99
C VAL A 24 -51.00 20.37 -8.90
N SER A 25 -51.12 19.85 -7.66
CA SER A 25 -51.80 18.61 -7.17
C SER A 25 -51.26 17.18 -7.42
N SER A 26 -50.95 16.44 -6.34
CA SER A 26 -51.90 15.51 -5.67
C SER A 26 -51.34 14.86 -4.38
N SER A 27 -52.26 14.68 -3.43
CA SER A 27 -52.23 14.32 -1.99
C SER A 27 -51.63 12.98 -1.52
N GLU A 28 -50.97 13.03 -0.35
CA GLU A 28 -50.76 11.93 0.62
C GLU A 28 -51.92 11.84 1.65
N PRO A 29 -52.17 10.68 2.31
CA PRO A 29 -53.23 10.52 3.31
C PRO A 29 -52.78 11.03 4.69
N GLY A 30 -53.45 12.08 5.18
CA GLY A 30 -53.06 12.82 6.38
C GLY A 30 -53.53 12.20 7.71
N THR A 31 -52.64 12.23 8.70
CA THR A 31 -52.98 12.28 10.14
C THR A 31 -53.67 13.62 10.42
N LYS A 32 -55.01 13.59 10.51
CA LYS A 32 -55.79 14.76 10.94
C LYS A 32 -55.62 14.90 12.45
N THR A 33 -54.85 15.90 12.89
CA THR A 33 -55.04 16.44 14.24
C THR A 33 -56.49 16.93 14.32
N ILE A 34 -57.31 16.34 15.18
CA ILE A 34 -58.70 16.77 15.37
C ILE A 34 -58.65 18.22 15.87
N SER A 35 -59.05 19.17 15.03
CA SER A 35 -59.15 20.58 15.42
C SER A 35 -60.10 20.70 16.61
N LYS A 36 -59.84 21.64 17.53
CA LYS A 36 -60.80 22.04 18.57
C LYS A 36 -62.18 22.44 18.03
N ASP A 37 -62.28 22.65 16.72
CA ASP A 37 -63.52 22.96 16.00
C ASP A 37 -64.33 21.72 15.58
N PHE A 38 -63.86 20.49 15.84
CA PHE A 38 -64.58 19.27 15.47
C PHE A 38 -65.76 18.97 16.40
N TYR A 39 -65.65 19.33 17.67
CA TYR A 39 -66.69 19.10 18.69
C TYR A 39 -67.55 20.35 18.88
N SER A 40 -68.85 20.14 19.12
CA SER A 40 -69.86 21.20 19.27
C SER A 40 -70.82 20.87 20.42
N PHE A 41 -71.72 21.80 20.77
CA PHE A 41 -72.72 21.56 21.83
C PHE A 41 -73.72 20.43 21.52
N ILE A 42 -73.77 19.96 20.26
CA ILE A 42 -74.64 18.87 19.79
C ILE A 42 -73.87 17.58 19.44
N PHE A 43 -72.54 17.61 19.48
CA PHE A 43 -71.68 16.48 19.12
C PHE A 43 -70.38 16.56 19.92
N ASP A 44 -70.27 15.74 20.95
CA ASP A 44 -69.12 15.71 21.86
C ASP A 44 -68.23 14.47 21.66
N GLU A 45 -67.20 14.33 22.49
CA GLU A 45 -66.27 13.21 22.45
C GLU A 45 -66.95 11.86 22.71
N ASN A 46 -68.08 11.80 23.45
CA ASN A 46 -68.87 10.59 23.63
C ASN A 46 -69.64 10.23 22.37
N ASP A 47 -70.24 11.22 21.69
CA ASP A 47 -70.91 10.99 20.40
C ASP A 47 -69.92 10.46 19.35
N HIS A 48 -68.71 11.02 19.29
CA HIS A 48 -67.66 10.56 18.37
C HIS A 48 -67.18 9.14 18.71
N LEU A 49 -66.92 8.85 19.99
CA LEU A 49 -66.57 7.49 20.43
C LEU A 49 -67.67 6.49 20.07
N LYS A 50 -68.94 6.87 20.27
CA LYS A 50 -70.10 6.05 19.93
C LYS A 50 -70.17 5.78 18.42
N GLU A 51 -69.97 6.78 17.56
CA GLU A 51 -69.95 6.59 16.11
C GLU A 51 -68.85 5.60 15.67
N LEU A 52 -67.64 5.72 16.22
CA LEU A 52 -66.54 4.79 15.93
C LEU A 52 -66.86 3.37 16.39
N LEU A 53 -67.48 3.22 17.57
CA LEU A 53 -67.91 1.92 18.10
C LEU A 53 -69.06 1.28 17.31
N ASP A 54 -70.01 2.08 16.82
CA ASP A 54 -71.12 1.62 15.99
C ASP A 54 -70.63 1.25 14.58
N ALA A 55 -69.58 1.90 14.08
CA ALA A 55 -68.92 1.57 12.82
C ALA A 55 -67.95 0.37 12.92
N GLY A 56 -67.61 -0.08 14.13
CA GLY A 56 -66.65 -1.17 14.36
C GLY A 56 -65.18 -0.76 14.21
N ASN A 57 -64.88 0.54 14.23
CA ASN A 57 -63.53 1.09 14.09
C ASN A 57 -62.84 1.18 15.46
N PHE A 58 -62.54 0.04 16.07
CA PHE A 58 -62.05 -0.02 17.45
C PHE A 58 -60.65 0.56 17.65
N ASN A 59 -59.76 0.45 16.66
CA ASN A 59 -58.41 1.06 16.75
C ASN A 59 -58.48 2.59 16.75
N ASP A 60 -59.32 3.18 15.88
CA ASP A 60 -59.53 4.62 15.85
C ASP A 60 -60.21 5.11 17.15
N ALA A 61 -61.13 4.30 17.70
CA ALA A 61 -61.76 4.58 18.99
C ALA A 61 -60.77 4.51 20.17
N ASP A 62 -59.82 3.56 20.14
CA ASP A 62 -58.74 3.44 21.11
C ASP A 62 -57.76 4.62 21.02
N GLN A 63 -57.42 5.04 19.80
CA GLN A 63 -56.62 6.23 19.58
C GLN A 63 -57.35 7.49 20.07
N LEU A 64 -58.65 7.62 19.81
CA LEU A 64 -59.47 8.72 20.32
C LEU A 64 -59.46 8.76 21.85
N PHE A 65 -59.52 7.61 22.52
CA PHE A 65 -59.40 7.52 23.98
C PHE A 65 -58.06 8.07 24.47
N VAL A 66 -56.94 7.71 23.82
CA VAL A 66 -55.60 8.22 24.17
C VAL A 66 -55.50 9.72 23.94
N GLU A 67 -55.98 10.21 22.79
CA GLU A 67 -55.92 11.63 22.41
C GLU A 67 -56.78 12.51 23.31
N GLN A 68 -57.94 12.01 23.74
CA GLN A 68 -58.91 12.72 24.58
C GLN A 68 -58.93 12.20 26.03
N ALA A 69 -57.80 11.67 26.53
CA ALA A 69 -57.71 11.07 27.87
C ALA A 69 -58.21 11.99 28.99
N LYS A 70 -58.04 13.31 28.85
CA LYS A 70 -58.52 14.30 29.83
C LYS A 70 -60.06 14.35 29.89
N PHE A 71 -60.74 14.25 28.75
CA PHE A 71 -62.20 14.20 28.69
C PHE A 71 -62.72 12.91 29.35
N PHE A 72 -62.20 11.76 28.91
CA PHE A 72 -62.57 10.42 29.39
C PHE A 72 -62.09 10.08 30.81
N SER A 73 -61.33 10.99 31.44
CA SER A 73 -60.98 10.91 32.87
C SER A 73 -62.15 11.31 33.79
N THR A 74 -63.15 12.03 33.25
CA THR A 74 -64.35 12.40 34.00
C THR A 74 -65.35 11.23 34.01
N SER A 75 -66.06 11.05 35.13
CA SER A 75 -66.87 9.84 35.40
C SER A 75 -68.37 10.08 35.18
N ASP A 76 -68.77 10.62 34.04
CA ASP A 76 -70.17 10.59 33.65
C ASP A 76 -70.56 9.18 33.18
N GLU A 77 -71.80 8.79 33.45
CA GLU A 77 -72.30 7.43 33.23
C GLU A 77 -72.22 7.01 31.75
N THR A 78 -72.36 7.97 30.85
CA THR A 78 -72.26 7.79 29.39
C THR A 78 -70.85 7.41 28.94
N SER A 79 -69.83 8.16 29.36
CA SER A 79 -68.44 7.85 29.01
C SER A 79 -68.03 6.48 29.53
N VAL A 80 -68.37 6.15 30.77
CA VAL A 80 -68.04 4.84 31.36
C VAL A 80 -68.65 3.70 30.55
N SER A 81 -69.90 3.84 30.11
CA SER A 81 -70.59 2.84 29.30
C SER A 81 -69.91 2.63 27.93
N LEU A 82 -69.58 3.71 27.22
CA LEU A 82 -68.92 3.65 25.91
C LEU A 82 -67.49 3.11 26.00
N LEU A 83 -66.73 3.53 27.02
CA LEU A 83 -65.38 3.02 27.27
C LEU A 83 -65.40 1.54 27.65
N THR A 84 -66.38 1.10 28.44
CA THR A 84 -66.56 -0.34 28.74
C THR A 84 -66.84 -1.13 27.46
N ARG A 85 -67.70 -0.61 26.58
CA ARG A 85 -67.99 -1.24 25.28
C ARG A 85 -66.76 -1.30 24.36
N LEU A 86 -65.93 -0.26 24.34
CA LEU A 86 -64.66 -0.25 23.61
C LEU A 86 -63.69 -1.31 24.18
N ALA A 87 -63.50 -1.31 25.49
CA ALA A 87 -62.63 -2.25 26.17
C ALA A 87 -63.07 -3.71 25.94
N ASP A 88 -64.36 -4.01 26.01
CA ASP A 88 -64.90 -5.35 25.76
C ASP A 88 -64.68 -5.80 24.30
N ALA A 89 -64.85 -4.89 23.34
CA ALA A 89 -64.60 -5.19 21.93
C ALA A 89 -63.11 -5.47 21.65
N LEU A 90 -62.21 -4.65 22.19
CA LEU A 90 -60.76 -4.86 22.05
C LEU A 90 -60.28 -6.12 22.79
N LYS A 91 -60.87 -6.44 23.95
CA LYS A 91 -60.64 -7.72 24.65
C LYS A 91 -61.08 -8.90 23.78
N GLN A 92 -62.27 -8.84 23.17
CA GLN A 92 -62.76 -9.90 22.30
C GLN A 92 -61.84 -10.16 21.09
N GLN A 93 -61.16 -9.12 20.59
CA GLN A 93 -60.21 -9.24 19.48
C GLN A 93 -58.83 -9.76 19.91
N SER A 94 -58.33 -9.31 21.06
CA SER A 94 -56.92 -9.51 21.43
C SER A 94 -56.70 -10.67 22.41
N LEU A 95 -57.70 -11.01 23.23
CA LEU A 95 -57.56 -12.00 24.30
C LEU A 95 -57.34 -13.44 23.81
N PRO A 96 -57.95 -13.93 22.70
CA PRO A 96 -57.70 -15.29 22.22
C PRO A 96 -56.22 -15.59 21.91
N ALA A 97 -55.46 -14.60 21.43
CA ALA A 97 -54.03 -14.74 21.18
C ALA A 97 -53.23 -14.87 22.49
N ILE A 98 -53.57 -14.05 23.49
CA ILE A 98 -52.99 -14.11 24.84
C ILE A 98 -53.29 -15.45 25.51
N GLU A 99 -54.53 -15.93 25.47
CA GLU A 99 -54.94 -17.20 26.06
C GLU A 99 -54.25 -18.40 25.39
N ASN A 100 -54.10 -18.36 24.06
CA ASN A 100 -53.38 -19.39 23.32
C ASN A 100 -51.89 -19.41 23.69
N ALA A 101 -51.24 -18.24 23.73
CA ALA A 101 -49.85 -18.13 24.17
C ALA A 101 -49.67 -18.58 25.63
N ALA A 102 -50.58 -18.22 26.52
CA ALA A 102 -50.61 -18.68 27.91
C ALA A 102 -50.77 -20.20 28.00
N THR A 103 -51.64 -20.80 27.19
CA THR A 103 -51.82 -22.25 27.16
C THR A 103 -50.54 -22.97 26.71
N LYS A 104 -49.88 -22.46 25.66
CA LYS A 104 -48.62 -23.01 25.16
C LYS A 104 -47.51 -22.94 26.21
N ILE A 105 -47.30 -21.77 26.82
CA ILE A 105 -46.20 -21.60 27.78
C ILE A 105 -46.44 -22.36 29.09
N ASN A 106 -47.69 -22.47 29.54
CA ASN A 106 -48.06 -23.22 30.75
C ASN A 106 -47.99 -24.74 30.57
N ALA A 107 -47.88 -25.23 29.33
CA ALA A 107 -47.70 -26.66 29.06
C ALA A 107 -46.31 -27.18 29.49
N PHE A 108 -45.36 -26.29 29.76
CA PHE A 108 -43.97 -26.65 30.05
C PHE A 108 -43.57 -26.35 31.49
N SER A 109 -42.81 -27.27 32.08
CA SER A 109 -42.06 -27.08 33.30
C SER A 109 -40.61 -27.42 33.00
N TRP A 110 -39.71 -26.47 33.22
CA TRP A 110 -38.28 -26.68 32.98
C TRP A 110 -37.66 -27.50 34.13
N PRO A 111 -36.72 -28.43 33.86
CA PRO A 111 -36.14 -28.78 32.56
C PRO A 111 -36.97 -29.77 31.73
N VAL A 112 -36.90 -29.64 30.41
CA VAL A 112 -37.47 -30.58 29.43
C VAL A 112 -36.38 -31.36 28.68
N GLN A 113 -36.77 -32.40 27.94
CA GLN A 113 -35.84 -33.14 27.09
C GLN A 113 -35.38 -32.30 25.88
N LEU A 114 -34.21 -32.64 25.32
CA LEU A 114 -33.58 -31.88 24.23
C LEU A 114 -34.45 -31.78 22.97
N ASP A 115 -35.19 -32.84 22.66
CA ASP A 115 -36.11 -32.88 21.51
C ASP A 115 -37.33 -31.95 21.68
N GLN A 116 -37.60 -31.49 22.91
CA GLN A 116 -38.69 -30.56 23.23
C GLN A 116 -38.24 -29.08 23.29
N TRP A 117 -36.94 -28.80 23.10
CA TRP A 117 -36.43 -27.43 23.13
C TRP A 117 -37.02 -26.52 22.06
N PRO A 118 -37.22 -26.97 20.80
CA PRO A 118 -37.88 -26.16 19.78
C PRO A 118 -39.29 -25.71 20.18
N GLU A 119 -40.09 -26.59 20.79
CA GLU A 119 -41.45 -26.26 21.22
C GLU A 119 -41.47 -25.25 22.37
N VAL A 120 -40.49 -25.32 23.28
CA VAL A 120 -40.33 -24.29 24.34
C VAL A 120 -39.94 -22.94 23.72
N LYS A 121 -39.03 -22.94 22.74
CA LYS A 121 -38.62 -21.73 22.01
C LYS A 121 -39.81 -21.09 21.30
N ASP A 122 -40.60 -21.90 20.59
CA ASP A 122 -41.82 -21.46 19.90
C ASP A 122 -42.87 -20.93 20.88
N ALA A 123 -43.03 -21.55 22.06
CA ALA A 123 -43.95 -21.07 23.08
C ALA A 123 -43.53 -19.72 23.66
N LEU A 124 -42.23 -19.52 23.92
CA LEU A 124 -41.67 -18.25 24.38
C LEU A 124 -41.83 -17.15 23.33
N GLN A 125 -41.49 -17.44 22.08
CA GLN A 125 -41.65 -16.50 20.96
C GLN A 125 -43.13 -16.16 20.74
N SER A 126 -44.03 -17.15 20.80
CA SER A 126 -45.48 -16.94 20.71
C SER A 126 -45.99 -16.03 21.84
N ALA A 127 -45.45 -16.16 23.06
CA ALA A 127 -45.79 -15.28 24.18
C ALA A 127 -45.27 -13.85 23.96
N GLU A 128 -44.03 -13.70 23.51
CA GLU A 128 -43.43 -12.39 23.22
C GLU A 128 -44.18 -11.65 22.10
N THR A 129 -44.46 -12.31 20.98
CA THR A 129 -45.23 -11.73 19.87
C THR A 129 -46.63 -11.34 20.34
N SER A 130 -47.34 -12.20 21.06
CA SER A 130 -48.70 -11.90 21.53
C SER A 130 -48.72 -10.74 22.54
N LEU A 131 -47.69 -10.61 23.38
CA LEU A 131 -47.55 -9.48 24.31
C LEU A 131 -47.19 -8.17 23.59
N SER A 132 -46.38 -8.24 22.52
CA SER A 132 -46.00 -7.09 21.69
C SER A 132 -47.17 -6.57 20.86
N ASP A 133 -47.98 -7.47 20.30
CA ASP A 133 -49.15 -7.13 19.47
C ASP A 133 -50.36 -6.68 20.31
N PHE A 134 -50.33 -6.90 21.63
CA PHE A 134 -51.41 -6.51 22.52
C PHE A 134 -51.48 -4.97 22.65
N PRO A 135 -52.65 -4.33 22.44
CA PRO A 135 -52.80 -2.88 22.49
C PRO A 135 -52.78 -2.35 23.94
N GLY A 136 -51.62 -2.40 24.58
CA GLY A 136 -51.41 -2.04 25.98
C GLY A 136 -51.18 -0.54 26.25
N GLN A 137 -51.14 0.30 25.22
CA GLN A 137 -50.95 1.76 25.35
C GLN A 137 -52.26 2.57 25.24
N GLY A 138 -53.38 1.91 24.94
CA GLY A 138 -54.72 2.50 24.86
C GLY A 138 -55.59 2.19 26.08
N ILE A 139 -56.89 2.00 25.85
CA ILE A 139 -57.88 1.76 26.92
C ILE A 139 -57.57 0.51 27.74
N LEU A 140 -56.98 -0.54 27.15
CA LEU A 140 -56.60 -1.76 27.87
C LEU A 140 -55.34 -1.58 28.74
N GLY A 141 -54.61 -0.47 28.57
CA GLY A 141 -53.55 -0.03 29.46
C GLY A 141 -54.05 0.79 30.66
N ASP A 142 -55.30 1.27 30.61
CA ASP A 142 -55.91 1.98 31.74
C ASP A 142 -56.21 0.99 32.88
N PRO A 143 -55.81 1.27 34.13
CA PRO A 143 -56.06 0.39 35.28
C PRO A 143 -57.53 -0.03 35.43
N ARG A 144 -58.48 0.81 34.99
CA ARG A 144 -59.93 0.52 35.03
C ARG A 144 -60.33 -0.65 34.14
N PHE A 145 -59.58 -0.93 33.07
CA PHE A 145 -59.91 -1.94 32.05
C PHE A 145 -58.81 -2.99 31.85
N SER A 146 -57.81 -3.01 32.72
CA SER A 146 -56.68 -3.94 32.70
C SER A 146 -57.10 -5.41 32.53
N VAL A 147 -56.20 -6.19 31.93
CA VAL A 147 -56.41 -7.61 31.60
C VAL A 147 -55.40 -8.45 32.39
N SER A 148 -55.88 -9.16 33.41
CA SER A 148 -55.03 -9.93 34.32
C SER A 148 -54.24 -11.06 33.64
N GLU A 149 -54.76 -11.58 32.55
CA GLU A 149 -54.19 -12.65 31.73
C GLU A 149 -52.91 -12.20 31.03
N VAL A 150 -52.83 -10.91 30.66
CA VAL A 150 -51.62 -10.30 30.06
C VAL A 150 -50.51 -10.23 31.09
N ASP A 151 -50.82 -9.80 32.31
CA ASP A 151 -49.84 -9.74 33.41
C ASP A 151 -49.38 -11.14 33.83
N ALA A 152 -50.30 -12.12 33.86
CA ALA A 152 -49.98 -13.51 34.13
C ALA A 152 -49.05 -14.10 33.05
N LEU A 153 -49.33 -13.86 31.77
CA LEU A 153 -48.50 -14.31 30.65
C LEU A 153 -47.11 -13.66 30.70
N ARG A 154 -47.04 -12.35 30.93
CA ARG A 154 -45.77 -11.61 31.06
C ARG A 154 -44.92 -12.14 32.21
N SER A 155 -45.55 -12.32 33.37
CA SER A 155 -44.89 -12.87 34.57
C SER A 155 -44.36 -14.27 34.31
N LYS A 156 -45.18 -15.15 33.72
CA LYS A 156 -44.79 -16.53 33.43
C LYS A 156 -43.68 -16.62 32.39
N SER A 157 -43.76 -15.82 31.32
CA SER A 157 -42.72 -15.75 30.29
C SER A 157 -41.39 -15.32 30.89
N SER A 158 -41.39 -14.25 31.69
CA SER A 158 -40.19 -13.77 32.37
C SER A 158 -39.62 -14.80 33.36
N GLU A 159 -40.46 -15.47 34.15
CA GLU A 159 -40.03 -16.52 35.08
C GLU A 159 -39.35 -17.67 34.32
N LEU A 160 -39.99 -18.16 33.26
CA LEU A 160 -39.49 -19.30 32.49
C LEU A 160 -38.18 -18.95 31.77
N GLN A 161 -38.08 -17.75 31.16
CA GLN A 161 -36.84 -17.28 30.55
C GLN A 161 -35.68 -17.19 31.57
N GLN A 162 -35.95 -16.71 32.79
CA GLN A 162 -34.94 -16.63 33.84
C GLN A 162 -34.45 -18.02 34.28
N ILE A 163 -35.37 -18.97 34.49
CA ILE A 163 -35.03 -20.35 34.88
C ILE A 163 -34.21 -21.02 33.77
N ILE A 164 -34.65 -20.93 32.51
CA ILE A 164 -33.95 -21.53 31.37
C ILE A 164 -32.56 -20.91 31.21
N SER A 165 -32.44 -19.59 31.37
CA SER A 165 -31.14 -18.90 31.29
C SER A 165 -30.18 -19.33 32.40
N ALA A 166 -30.68 -19.48 33.64
CA ALA A 166 -29.89 -19.90 34.79
C ALA A 166 -29.36 -21.34 34.66
N GLU A 167 -30.09 -22.21 33.96
CA GLU A 167 -29.68 -23.61 33.72
C GLU A 167 -28.86 -23.81 32.44
N ALA A 168 -28.53 -22.75 31.70
CA ALA A 168 -27.79 -22.87 30.45
C ALA A 168 -26.43 -23.56 30.60
N ALA A 169 -25.64 -23.20 31.61
CA ALA A 169 -24.30 -23.76 31.82
C ALA A 169 -24.30 -25.29 32.06
N PRO A 170 -25.08 -25.85 33.02
CA PRO A 170 -25.10 -27.30 33.22
C PRO A 170 -25.68 -28.07 32.03
N GLN A 171 -26.59 -27.48 31.25
CA GLN A 171 -27.09 -28.10 30.02
C GLN A 171 -26.06 -28.06 28.90
N PHE A 172 -25.31 -26.95 28.79
CA PHE A 172 -24.21 -26.81 27.83
C PHE A 172 -23.17 -27.92 28.02
N VAL A 173 -22.74 -28.21 29.25
CA VAL A 173 -21.73 -29.27 29.51
C VAL A 173 -22.22 -30.68 29.11
N LYS A 174 -23.53 -30.95 29.23
CA LYS A 174 -24.15 -32.24 28.89
C LYS A 174 -24.49 -32.39 27.41
N PHE A 175 -24.55 -31.28 26.68
CA PHE A 175 -24.94 -31.27 25.27
C PHE A 175 -23.92 -32.03 24.41
N ASN A 176 -24.40 -32.75 23.39
CA ASN A 176 -23.52 -33.43 22.45
C ASN A 176 -22.99 -32.43 21.40
N HIS A 177 -21.84 -31.84 21.71
CA HIS A 177 -21.15 -30.86 20.86
C HIS A 177 -20.58 -31.41 19.54
N PHE A 178 -20.65 -32.72 19.32
CA PHE A 178 -20.13 -33.39 18.12
C PHE A 178 -21.19 -33.77 17.08
N GLY A 179 -22.46 -33.49 17.35
CA GLY A 179 -23.57 -33.70 16.41
C GLY A 179 -23.66 -32.63 15.32
N ASP A 180 -24.75 -32.63 14.56
CA ASP A 180 -25.02 -31.64 13.50
C ASP A 180 -25.73 -30.37 14.02
N GLN A 181 -26.10 -30.34 15.30
CA GLN A 181 -26.85 -29.25 15.91
C GLN A 181 -25.95 -28.35 16.75
N SER A 182 -26.14 -27.03 16.64
CA SER A 182 -25.54 -26.05 17.52
C SER A 182 -26.35 -25.90 18.81
N PHE A 183 -25.69 -25.94 19.97
CA PHE A 183 -26.34 -25.67 21.25
C PHE A 183 -27.03 -24.30 21.25
N PHE A 184 -26.35 -23.26 20.78
CA PHE A 184 -26.87 -21.88 20.83
C PHE A 184 -28.00 -21.62 19.84
N GLU A 185 -28.10 -22.39 18.76
CA GLU A 185 -29.24 -22.31 17.85
C GLU A 185 -30.46 -23.05 18.41
N THR A 186 -30.22 -24.16 19.12
CA THR A 186 -31.26 -25.07 19.62
C THR A 186 -31.78 -24.66 20.99
N TYR A 187 -30.97 -23.98 21.82
CA TYR A 187 -31.36 -23.62 23.18
C TYR A 187 -32.57 -22.67 23.17
N PRO A 188 -33.57 -22.84 24.07
CA PRO A 188 -34.84 -22.11 23.93
C PRO A 188 -34.79 -20.60 24.15
N VAL A 189 -33.72 -20.09 24.77
CA VAL A 189 -33.52 -18.66 25.02
C VAL A 189 -32.20 -18.21 24.39
N GLU A 190 -32.15 -16.95 23.98
CA GLU A 190 -30.91 -16.36 23.50
C GLU A 190 -29.91 -16.21 24.64
N LEU A 191 -28.68 -16.64 24.40
CA LEU A 191 -27.60 -16.63 25.39
C LEU A 191 -26.39 -15.87 24.85
N GLN A 192 -25.64 -15.27 25.76
CA GLN A 192 -24.32 -14.75 25.44
C GLN A 192 -23.34 -15.93 25.30
N ALA A 193 -23.23 -16.45 24.08
CA ALA A 193 -22.49 -17.67 23.81
C ALA A 193 -21.03 -17.63 24.28
N ALA A 194 -20.36 -16.48 24.13
CA ALA A 194 -18.99 -16.29 24.59
C ALA A 194 -18.83 -16.49 26.11
N GLU A 195 -19.79 -16.02 26.92
CA GLU A 195 -19.78 -16.14 28.38
C GLU A 195 -19.97 -17.59 28.83
N ILE A 196 -20.97 -18.28 28.25
CA ILE A 196 -21.29 -19.68 28.56
C ILE A 196 -20.09 -20.58 28.23
N ILE A 197 -19.49 -20.41 27.05
CA ILE A 197 -18.29 -21.18 26.70
C ILE A 197 -17.15 -20.82 27.67
N SER A 198 -16.96 -19.54 28.02
CA SER A 198 -15.83 -19.13 28.88
C SER A 198 -15.87 -19.79 30.25
N ALA A 199 -17.05 -19.80 30.87
CA ALA A 199 -17.25 -20.41 32.18
C ALA A 199 -17.06 -21.94 32.18
N ASN A 200 -17.28 -22.61 31.04
CA ASN A 200 -17.36 -24.08 30.96
C ASN A 200 -16.32 -24.72 30.03
N PHE A 201 -15.37 -23.94 29.48
CA PHE A 201 -14.42 -24.45 28.48
C PHE A 201 -13.49 -25.53 29.05
N ALA A 202 -13.16 -25.48 30.34
CA ALA A 202 -12.29 -26.47 30.97
C ALA A 202 -12.89 -27.89 30.91
N ASP A 203 -14.18 -28.03 31.22
CA ASP A 203 -14.89 -29.31 31.14
C ASP A 203 -15.05 -29.78 29.69
N LEU A 204 -15.32 -28.85 28.78
CA LEU A 204 -15.41 -29.12 27.36
C LEU A 204 -14.05 -29.58 26.78
N ALA A 205 -12.95 -28.95 27.20
CA ALA A 205 -11.60 -29.27 26.75
C ALA A 205 -11.25 -30.74 27.05
N ILE A 206 -11.66 -31.29 28.18
CA ILE A 206 -11.46 -32.72 28.53
C ILE A 206 -12.14 -33.62 27.50
N GLN A 207 -13.37 -33.29 27.09
CA GLN A 207 -14.09 -34.05 26.06
C GLN A 207 -13.37 -33.94 24.70
N LEU A 208 -12.95 -32.73 24.33
CA LEU A 208 -12.23 -32.44 23.08
C LEU A 208 -10.88 -33.17 23.01
N GLU A 209 -10.11 -33.25 24.09
CA GLU A 209 -8.81 -33.93 24.11
C GLU A 209 -8.87 -35.42 23.73
N SER A 210 -9.98 -36.08 24.07
CA SER A 210 -10.22 -37.48 23.74
C SER A 210 -10.82 -37.69 22.34
N ALA A 211 -11.31 -36.64 21.69
CA ALA A 211 -12.04 -36.74 20.44
C ALA A 211 -11.15 -37.01 19.22
N GLU A 212 -11.74 -37.64 18.20
CA GLU A 212 -11.12 -37.84 16.88
C GLU A 212 -11.17 -36.56 16.03
N THR A 213 -10.29 -36.46 15.03
CA THR A 213 -10.14 -35.31 14.14
C THR A 213 -11.46 -34.90 13.47
N ALA A 214 -12.26 -35.87 13.02
CA ALA A 214 -13.57 -35.61 12.41
C ALA A 214 -14.55 -34.95 13.38
N ARG A 215 -14.56 -35.39 14.65
CA ARG A 215 -15.43 -34.81 15.70
C ARG A 215 -15.02 -33.39 16.05
N LEU A 216 -13.72 -33.13 16.15
CA LEU A 216 -13.19 -31.80 16.41
C LEU A 216 -13.56 -30.80 15.29
N GLN A 217 -13.55 -31.25 14.03
CA GLN A 217 -14.01 -30.42 12.90
C GLN A 217 -15.51 -30.14 12.96
N SER A 218 -16.35 -31.12 13.30
CA SER A 218 -17.79 -30.89 13.50
C SER A 218 -18.04 -29.86 14.59
N PHE A 219 -17.37 -30.01 15.75
CA PHE A 219 -17.44 -29.02 16.83
C PHE A 219 -17.03 -27.61 16.37
N ALA A 220 -15.92 -27.52 15.62
CA ALA A 220 -15.40 -26.26 15.11
C ALA A 220 -16.38 -25.57 14.14
N ARG A 221 -17.06 -26.34 13.27
CA ARG A 221 -18.08 -25.81 12.35
C ARG A 221 -19.30 -25.28 13.10
N ASN A 222 -19.77 -26.01 14.12
CA ASN A 222 -21.00 -25.64 14.84
C ASN A 222 -20.80 -24.46 15.81
N THR A 223 -19.58 -24.31 16.35
CA THR A 223 -19.29 -23.27 17.35
C THR A 223 -18.63 -22.03 16.72
N GLY A 224 -17.76 -22.22 15.73
CA GLY A 224 -17.05 -21.15 15.05
C GLY A 224 -15.98 -20.43 15.88
N LYS A 225 -15.05 -19.77 15.18
CA LYS A 225 -13.94 -19.01 15.79
C LYS A 225 -14.44 -17.78 16.56
N GLN A 226 -15.51 -17.13 16.11
CA GLN A 226 -16.05 -15.92 16.75
C GLN A 226 -16.53 -16.17 18.18
N ILE A 227 -17.18 -17.32 18.43
CA ILE A 227 -17.70 -17.66 19.75
C ILE A 227 -16.57 -18.17 20.67
N LEU A 228 -15.67 -18.99 20.13
CA LEU A 228 -14.53 -19.52 20.89
C LEU A 228 -13.49 -18.43 21.20
N GLY A 229 -13.30 -17.44 20.33
CA GLY A 229 -12.19 -16.50 20.44
C GLY A 229 -10.82 -17.17 20.16
N ASP A 230 -9.80 -16.34 19.96
CA ASP A 230 -8.53 -16.77 19.37
C ASP A 230 -7.77 -17.80 20.21
N ASP A 231 -7.72 -17.63 21.54
CA ASP A 231 -6.94 -18.52 22.42
C ASP A 231 -7.52 -19.94 22.49
N ARG A 232 -8.86 -20.05 22.57
CA ARG A 232 -9.55 -21.34 22.59
C ARG A 232 -9.57 -21.99 21.20
N TRP A 233 -9.69 -21.19 20.14
CA TRP A 233 -9.52 -21.68 18.76
C TRP A 233 -8.13 -22.26 18.53
N THR A 234 -7.09 -21.58 19.03
CA THR A 234 -5.71 -22.07 19.02
C THR A 234 -5.62 -23.40 19.76
N THR A 235 -6.16 -23.48 20.98
CA THR A 235 -6.15 -24.70 21.81
C THR A 235 -6.85 -25.87 21.12
N LEU A 236 -7.96 -25.61 20.42
CA LEU A 236 -8.67 -26.60 19.62
C LEU A 236 -7.82 -27.10 18.44
N GLY A 237 -7.09 -26.21 17.77
CA GLY A 237 -6.13 -26.57 16.73
C GLY A 237 -4.99 -27.46 17.25
N GLU A 238 -4.45 -27.17 18.43
CA GLU A 238 -3.43 -28.00 19.07
C GLU A 238 -3.98 -29.38 19.47
N THR A 239 -5.23 -29.42 19.92
CA THR A 239 -5.96 -30.66 20.21
C THR A 239 -6.18 -31.49 18.95
N TYR A 240 -6.51 -30.84 17.83
CA TYR A 240 -6.63 -31.50 16.53
C TYR A 240 -5.32 -32.15 16.08
N VAL A 241 -4.19 -31.46 16.23
CA VAL A 241 -2.87 -32.01 15.90
C VAL A 241 -2.60 -33.26 16.75
N LYS A 242 -2.85 -33.23 18.06
CA LYS A 242 -2.68 -34.40 18.94
C LYS A 242 -3.57 -35.58 18.50
N ALA A 243 -4.84 -35.32 18.18
CA ALA A 243 -5.78 -36.35 17.73
C ALA A 243 -5.30 -36.99 16.42
N TYR A 244 -4.88 -36.18 15.44
CA TYR A 244 -4.36 -36.66 14.17
C TYR A 244 -3.14 -37.58 14.35
N LEU A 245 -2.21 -37.18 15.21
CA LEU A 245 -1.01 -37.97 15.51
C LEU A 245 -1.33 -39.29 16.21
N ARG A 246 -2.36 -39.32 17.07
CA ARG A 246 -2.85 -40.53 17.73
C ARG A 246 -3.49 -41.49 16.73
N GLU A 247 -4.32 -40.98 15.82
CA GLU A 247 -5.04 -41.77 14.80
C GLU A 247 -4.08 -42.43 13.79
N GLN A 248 -3.04 -41.73 13.38
CA GLN A 248 -2.03 -42.27 12.44
C GLN A 248 -1.18 -43.39 13.06
N GLY A 249 -1.04 -43.41 14.40
CA GLY A 249 -0.25 -44.40 15.15
C GLY A 249 1.25 -44.39 14.82
N GLY A 250 2.04 -45.19 15.55
CA GLY A 250 3.49 -45.38 15.33
C GLY A 250 4.41 -44.26 15.85
N GLU A 251 5.69 -44.30 15.47
CA GLU A 251 6.72 -43.37 15.95
C GLU A 251 6.45 -41.93 15.46
N GLN A 252 6.53 -40.96 16.37
CA GLN A 252 6.35 -39.54 16.08
C GLN A 252 7.64 -38.97 15.47
N ASP A 253 7.73 -38.99 14.14
CA ASP A 253 8.78 -38.32 13.38
C ASP A 253 8.35 -36.93 12.91
N ILE A 254 9.32 -36.12 12.50
CA ILE A 254 9.06 -34.76 12.00
C ILE A 254 8.07 -34.76 10.83
N ALA A 255 8.06 -35.82 10.02
CA ALA A 255 7.24 -35.90 8.83
C ALA A 255 5.74 -36.03 9.18
N ARG A 256 5.43 -36.83 10.21
CA ARG A 256 4.08 -37.00 10.74
C ARG A 256 3.61 -35.78 11.49
N VAL A 257 4.46 -35.16 12.31
CA VAL A 257 4.14 -33.90 13.00
C VAL A 257 3.83 -32.78 12.02
N LEU A 258 4.68 -32.57 11.02
CA LEU A 258 4.45 -31.55 10.02
C LEU A 258 3.23 -31.87 9.14
N GLY A 259 2.97 -33.16 8.85
CA GLY A 259 1.75 -33.60 8.18
C GLY A 259 0.48 -33.31 8.98
N ALA A 260 0.52 -33.52 10.30
CA ALA A 260 -0.59 -33.21 11.21
C ALA A 260 -0.85 -31.69 11.29
N MET A 261 0.20 -30.88 11.33
CA MET A 261 0.08 -29.42 11.29
C MET A 261 -0.52 -28.93 9.98
N LYS A 262 -0.09 -29.49 8.84
CA LYS A 262 -0.68 -29.18 7.54
C LYS A 262 -2.16 -29.55 7.52
N ALA A 263 -2.52 -30.75 7.98
CA ALA A 263 -3.91 -31.18 8.06
C ALA A 263 -4.76 -30.27 8.97
N ALA A 264 -4.22 -29.79 10.09
CA ALA A 264 -4.90 -28.83 10.96
C ALA A 264 -5.15 -27.48 10.24
N LYS A 265 -4.16 -26.96 9.52
CA LYS A 265 -4.26 -25.73 8.72
C LYS A 265 -5.27 -25.88 7.58
N ASP A 266 -5.21 -26.98 6.84
CA ASP A 266 -6.17 -27.30 5.78
C ASP A 266 -7.61 -27.43 6.32
N ALA A 267 -7.76 -27.81 7.60
CA ALA A 267 -9.02 -27.84 8.32
C ALA A 267 -9.47 -26.48 8.92
N GLY A 268 -8.71 -25.40 8.71
CA GLY A 268 -9.03 -24.05 9.18
C GLY A 268 -8.55 -23.71 10.60
N PHE A 269 -7.73 -24.57 11.21
CA PHE A 269 -7.15 -24.30 12.53
C PHE A 269 -5.80 -23.58 12.46
N GLU A 270 -5.49 -22.84 13.51
CA GLU A 270 -4.23 -22.11 13.68
C GLU A 270 -3.55 -22.56 14.99
N PRO A 271 -3.06 -23.81 15.08
CA PRO A 271 -2.30 -24.24 16.26
C PRO A 271 -1.11 -23.29 16.49
N LYS A 272 -0.62 -23.12 17.72
CA LYS A 272 0.61 -22.33 18.00
C LYS A 272 1.78 -23.20 18.45
N VAL A 273 1.50 -24.37 19.01
CA VAL A 273 2.51 -25.31 19.50
C VAL A 273 2.14 -26.74 19.09
N VAL A 274 3.13 -27.53 18.71
CA VAL A 274 2.96 -28.99 18.66
C VAL A 274 3.55 -29.60 19.93
N SER A 275 2.70 -30.22 20.73
CA SER A 275 3.13 -30.93 21.93
C SER A 275 3.88 -32.21 21.54
N GLY A 276 5.07 -32.43 22.08
CA GLY A 276 5.79 -33.71 22.01
C GLY A 276 7.01 -33.77 21.08
N LEU A 277 7.31 -32.72 20.31
CA LEU A 277 8.57 -32.57 19.56
C LEU A 277 9.02 -31.11 19.53
N ASN A 278 10.27 -30.86 19.91
CA ASN A 278 10.89 -29.54 19.74
C ASN A 278 11.58 -29.48 18.36
N ILE A 279 11.03 -28.69 17.43
CA ILE A 279 11.62 -28.47 16.11
C ILE A 279 12.21 -27.07 16.07
N GLY A 280 13.52 -26.97 15.85
CA GLY A 280 14.21 -25.70 15.65
C GLY A 280 14.46 -25.47 14.16
N PHE A 281 14.08 -24.30 13.67
CA PHE A 281 14.48 -23.86 12.33
C PHE A 281 15.65 -22.89 12.44
N ILE A 282 16.64 -23.11 11.60
CA ILE A 282 17.85 -22.30 11.50
C ILE A 282 17.90 -21.76 10.07
N GLU A 283 17.63 -20.47 9.94
CA GLU A 283 17.86 -19.73 8.71
C GLU A 283 19.33 -19.31 8.63
N ILE A 284 20.03 -19.78 7.59
CA ILE A 284 21.43 -19.45 7.33
C ILE A 284 21.53 -18.71 6.01
N THR A 285 21.37 -17.40 6.07
CA THR A 285 21.71 -16.54 4.93
C THR A 285 23.13 -16.02 5.11
N SER A 286 23.98 -16.26 4.12
CA SER A 286 25.39 -15.85 4.17
C SER A 286 25.54 -14.34 4.00
N ARG A 287 25.65 -13.61 5.11
CA ARG A 287 25.90 -12.16 5.09
C ARG A 287 27.15 -11.78 4.29
N THR A 288 28.17 -12.63 4.28
CA THR A 288 29.39 -12.43 3.50
C THR A 288 29.12 -12.51 1.99
N LEU A 289 28.33 -13.48 1.52
CA LEU A 289 28.02 -13.60 0.08
C LEU A 289 27.15 -12.44 -0.41
N LEU A 290 26.24 -11.95 0.44
CA LEU A 290 25.42 -10.77 0.16
C LEU A 290 26.30 -9.51 0.05
N LYS A 291 27.22 -9.30 0.99
CA LYS A 291 28.17 -8.17 0.98
C LYS A 291 29.12 -8.21 -0.22
N GLU A 292 29.53 -9.39 -0.65
CA GLU A 292 30.42 -9.58 -1.81
C GLU A 292 29.68 -9.55 -3.16
N GLY A 293 28.36 -9.31 -3.18
CA GLY A 293 27.56 -9.25 -4.41
C GLY A 293 27.43 -10.59 -5.14
N GLN A 294 27.69 -11.71 -4.46
CA GLN A 294 27.65 -13.05 -5.05
C GLN A 294 26.23 -13.63 -5.07
N ILE A 295 25.38 -13.17 -4.16
CA ILE A 295 23.93 -13.37 -4.17
C ILE A 295 23.24 -12.00 -4.18
N ASP A 296 22.17 -11.87 -4.96
CA ASP A 296 21.55 -10.56 -5.21
C ASP A 296 20.63 -10.11 -4.06
N PHE A 297 20.05 -11.07 -3.32
CA PHE A 297 19.13 -10.83 -2.21
C PHE A 297 19.19 -11.94 -1.14
N PRO A 298 18.75 -11.67 0.11
CA PRO A 298 18.63 -12.66 1.16
C PRO A 298 17.44 -13.62 0.96
N ALA A 299 17.43 -14.75 1.65
CA ALA A 299 16.20 -15.53 1.82
C ALA A 299 15.64 -15.33 3.23
N SER A 300 14.32 -15.31 3.33
CA SER A 300 13.59 -15.39 4.59
C SER A 300 12.73 -16.64 4.61
N ILE A 301 12.47 -17.18 5.80
CA ILE A 301 11.43 -18.21 5.99
C ILE A 301 10.14 -17.51 6.38
N GLU A 302 9.09 -17.68 5.59
CA GLU A 302 7.75 -17.38 6.06
C GLU A 302 7.27 -18.56 6.89
N THR A 303 7.13 -18.32 8.19
CA THR A 303 6.53 -19.23 9.14
C THR A 303 5.03 -19.23 8.96
N ASP A 304 4.58 -19.76 7.83
CA ASP A 304 3.18 -20.05 7.59
C ASP A 304 2.69 -21.25 8.43
N LEU A 305 3.55 -21.72 9.32
CA LEU A 305 3.32 -22.74 10.33
C LEU A 305 3.86 -22.29 11.70
N PRO A 306 3.19 -22.70 12.79
CA PRO A 306 3.50 -22.30 14.16
C PRO A 306 4.68 -23.07 14.76
N VAL A 307 5.90 -22.72 14.33
CA VAL A 307 7.12 -23.35 14.84
C VAL A 307 8.13 -22.30 15.22
N LEU A 308 8.91 -22.58 16.25
CA LEU A 308 9.95 -21.68 16.73
C LEU A 308 11.08 -21.61 15.69
N VAL A 309 11.23 -20.43 15.10
CA VAL A 309 12.30 -20.15 14.14
C VAL A 309 13.34 -19.26 14.81
N SER A 310 14.57 -19.76 14.85
CA SER A 310 15.73 -19.02 15.35
C SER A 310 16.63 -18.64 14.17
N LYS A 311 16.85 -17.34 13.97
CA LYS A 311 17.86 -16.88 13.00
C LYS A 311 19.23 -16.93 13.66
N ALA A 312 20.19 -17.62 13.04
CA ALA A 312 21.55 -17.70 13.53
C ALA A 312 22.53 -17.81 12.35
N ASP A 313 23.75 -17.27 12.51
CA ASP A 313 24.83 -17.50 11.54
C ASP A 313 25.19 -19.00 11.52
N LEU A 314 25.66 -19.54 10.39
CA LEU A 314 26.12 -20.93 10.27
C LEU A 314 27.11 -21.31 11.36
N ASP A 315 27.93 -20.34 11.78
CA ASP A 315 28.95 -20.54 12.78
C ASP A 315 28.40 -20.68 14.20
N ASP A 316 27.32 -19.95 14.51
CA ASP A 316 26.67 -19.93 15.82
C ASP A 316 25.58 -21.00 15.94
N ALA A 317 24.87 -21.24 14.85
CA ALA A 317 23.68 -22.09 14.76
C ALA A 317 23.93 -23.56 15.08
N LEU A 318 25.11 -24.10 14.77
CA LEU A 318 25.47 -25.50 15.01
C LEU A 318 26.44 -25.65 16.19
N SER A 319 26.61 -24.60 17.00
CA SER A 319 27.36 -24.65 18.25
C SER A 319 26.50 -25.34 19.33
N SER A 320 27.13 -26.21 20.12
CA SER A 320 26.44 -27.25 20.91
C SER A 320 25.65 -26.76 22.14
N SER A 321 25.54 -25.46 22.39
CA SER A 321 24.82 -24.91 23.56
C SER A 321 23.41 -24.40 23.23
N SER A 322 23.16 -23.91 22.02
CA SER A 322 21.88 -23.32 21.59
C SER A 322 20.91 -24.31 20.93
N THR A 323 21.37 -25.52 20.59
CA THR A 323 20.59 -26.47 19.76
C THR A 323 20.22 -27.78 20.46
N LYS A 324 20.61 -27.96 21.73
CA LYS A 324 20.39 -29.20 22.49
C LYS A 324 18.93 -29.46 22.85
N GLU A 325 18.10 -28.43 22.89
CA GLU A 325 16.70 -28.52 23.28
C GLU A 325 15.78 -29.03 22.16
N PHE A 326 16.27 -29.03 20.90
CA PHE A 326 15.50 -29.44 19.73
C PHE A 326 15.70 -30.92 19.39
N ASP A 327 14.60 -31.66 19.23
CA ASP A 327 14.61 -33.03 18.70
C ASP A 327 14.99 -33.07 17.22
N TYR A 328 14.54 -32.04 16.48
CA TYR A 328 14.84 -31.84 15.07
C TYR A 328 15.39 -30.45 14.80
N LEU A 329 16.38 -30.37 13.91
CA LEU A 329 16.85 -29.10 13.37
C LEU A 329 16.63 -29.06 11.86
N VAL A 330 15.99 -28.00 11.38
CA VAL A 330 15.89 -27.72 9.94
C VAL A 330 16.82 -26.56 9.63
N VAL A 331 17.84 -26.82 8.82
CA VAL A 331 18.83 -25.81 8.42
C VAL A 331 18.57 -25.42 6.97
N LEU A 332 18.47 -24.12 6.68
CA LEU A 332 18.40 -23.57 5.33
C LEU A 332 19.67 -22.85 4.95
N ASP A 333 20.26 -23.18 3.80
CA ASP A 333 21.41 -22.50 3.22
C ASP A 333 21.08 -22.05 1.78
N VAL A 334 21.18 -20.74 1.53
CA VAL A 334 20.95 -20.17 0.20
C VAL A 334 22.16 -20.44 -0.69
N ALA A 335 21.97 -21.27 -1.70
CA ALA A 335 23.03 -21.70 -2.61
C ALA A 335 23.27 -20.68 -3.74
N LEU A 336 22.19 -20.14 -4.29
CA LEU A 336 22.17 -19.18 -5.38
C LEU A 336 20.95 -18.29 -5.22
N ALA A 337 21.09 -16.98 -5.42
CA ALA A 337 19.97 -16.05 -5.50
C ALA A 337 20.26 -15.03 -6.60
N LYS A 338 19.38 -14.97 -7.60
CA LYS A 338 19.52 -14.12 -8.77
C LYS A 338 18.23 -13.37 -9.09
N ALA A 339 18.36 -12.06 -9.25
CA ALA A 339 17.31 -11.20 -9.74
C ALA A 339 17.52 -10.95 -11.23
N SER A 340 16.42 -10.88 -11.98
CA SER A 340 16.46 -10.53 -13.39
C SER A 340 15.28 -9.65 -13.72
N ARG A 341 15.54 -8.58 -14.49
CA ARG A 341 14.50 -7.73 -15.07
C ARG A 341 14.43 -7.91 -16.57
N ARG A 342 13.20 -7.89 -17.08
CA ARG A 342 12.91 -7.88 -18.50
C ARG A 342 11.90 -6.78 -18.81
N VAL A 343 12.27 -5.87 -19.70
CA VAL A 343 11.31 -4.91 -20.28
C VAL A 343 10.47 -5.65 -21.32
N LEU A 344 9.18 -5.82 -21.04
CA LEU A 344 8.23 -6.50 -21.92
C LEU A 344 7.74 -5.58 -23.04
N SER A 345 7.53 -4.29 -22.73
CA SER A 345 7.14 -3.30 -23.73
C SER A 345 7.56 -1.90 -23.30
N LEU A 346 7.76 -1.01 -24.27
CA LEU A 346 8.08 0.40 -24.05
C LEU A 346 7.22 1.24 -25.00
N LYS A 347 6.24 1.97 -24.48
CA LYS A 347 5.27 2.73 -25.27
C LYS A 347 5.34 4.23 -24.96
N PRO A 348 5.23 5.11 -25.96
CA PRO A 348 5.10 6.54 -25.71
C PRO A 348 3.72 6.88 -25.15
N VAL A 349 3.67 7.78 -24.18
CA VAL A 349 2.46 8.38 -23.63
C VAL A 349 2.59 9.89 -23.77
N PHE A 350 1.57 10.54 -24.32
CA PHE A 350 1.59 11.97 -24.61
C PHE A 350 0.98 12.76 -23.45
N SER A 351 1.66 13.83 -23.04
CA SER A 351 1.19 14.76 -22.02
C SER A 351 1.62 16.20 -22.36
N THR A 352 1.38 17.13 -21.44
CA THR A 352 1.73 18.55 -21.58
C THR A 352 2.49 19.04 -20.36
N PHE A 353 3.46 19.92 -20.55
CA PHE A 353 4.18 20.57 -19.45
C PHE A 353 4.06 22.10 -19.55
N LEU A 354 4.10 22.78 -18.40
CA LEU A 354 4.11 24.23 -18.32
C LEU A 354 5.46 24.74 -18.86
N ALA A 355 5.41 25.35 -20.04
CA ALA A 355 6.60 25.86 -20.74
C ALA A 355 6.94 27.31 -20.38
N GLY A 356 6.03 28.03 -19.72
CA GLY A 356 6.19 29.43 -19.32
C GLY A 356 4.83 30.11 -19.12
N TYR A 357 4.86 31.43 -19.01
CA TYR A 357 3.67 32.27 -18.91
C TYR A 357 3.72 33.39 -19.98
N ASP A 358 2.58 33.72 -20.56
CA ASP A 358 2.42 34.92 -21.39
C ASP A 358 1.75 36.04 -20.60
N LYS A 359 2.06 37.30 -20.94
CA LYS A 359 1.41 38.45 -20.31
C LYS A 359 0.26 38.93 -21.17
N VAL A 360 -0.94 38.62 -20.74
CA VAL A 360 -2.17 39.05 -21.40
C VAL A 360 -2.84 40.17 -20.62
N ASP A 361 -3.58 41.01 -21.33
CA ASP A 361 -4.34 42.09 -20.70
C ASP A 361 -5.38 41.51 -19.74
N ASN A 362 -5.45 42.04 -18.52
CA ASN A 362 -6.42 41.59 -17.52
C ASN A 362 -7.81 42.19 -17.84
N PRO A 363 -8.83 41.39 -18.20
CA PRO A 363 -10.16 41.91 -18.52
C PRO A 363 -10.79 42.69 -17.36
N GLU A 364 -10.49 42.29 -16.12
CA GLU A 364 -11.00 42.94 -14.91
C GLU A 364 -10.44 44.35 -14.73
N TYR A 365 -9.24 44.63 -15.26
CA TYR A 365 -8.65 45.97 -15.23
C TYR A 365 -9.48 46.95 -16.08
N GLY A 366 -9.97 46.51 -17.24
CA GLY A 366 -10.87 47.31 -18.08
C GLY A 366 -12.20 47.61 -17.38
N VAL A 367 -12.77 46.60 -16.71
CA VAL A 367 -13.99 46.76 -15.89
C VAL A 367 -13.76 47.73 -14.74
N ALA A 368 -12.63 47.62 -14.03
CA ALA A 368 -12.27 48.53 -12.95
C ALA A 368 -12.09 49.97 -13.44
N GLN A 369 -11.52 50.18 -14.64
CA GLN A 369 -11.42 51.51 -15.26
C GLN A 369 -12.79 52.10 -15.55
N GLN A 370 -13.68 51.30 -16.15
CA GLN A 370 -15.05 51.73 -16.44
C GLN A 370 -15.82 52.09 -15.16
N ASN A 371 -15.65 51.31 -14.09
CA ASN A 371 -16.28 51.59 -12.79
C ASN A 371 -15.80 52.90 -12.16
N VAL A 372 -14.51 53.24 -12.30
CA VAL A 372 -13.98 54.54 -11.88
C VAL A 372 -14.59 55.68 -12.69
N GLU A 373 -14.73 55.52 -14.00
CA GLU A 373 -15.36 56.55 -14.84
C GLU A 373 -16.83 56.78 -14.46
N VAL A 374 -17.60 55.70 -14.27
CA VAL A 374 -19.00 55.78 -13.83
C VAL A 374 -19.10 56.43 -12.44
N ALA A 375 -18.27 56.02 -11.47
CA ALA A 375 -18.26 56.62 -10.14
C ALA A 375 -17.87 58.11 -10.17
N LYS A 376 -16.98 58.51 -11.09
CA LYS A 376 -16.58 59.90 -11.29
C LYS A 376 -17.70 60.75 -11.91
N ILE A 377 -18.44 60.20 -12.88
CA ILE A 377 -19.64 60.84 -13.44
C ILE A 377 -20.68 61.04 -12.33
N ASN A 378 -20.95 60.00 -11.54
CA ASN A 378 -21.90 60.06 -10.43
C ASN A 378 -21.49 61.08 -9.35
N TYR A 379 -20.21 61.12 -8.97
CA TYR A 379 -19.68 62.12 -8.05
C TYR A 379 -19.80 63.54 -8.60
N ASN A 380 -19.51 63.76 -9.88
CA ASN A 380 -19.63 65.07 -10.52
C ASN A 380 -21.10 65.51 -10.60
N GLN A 381 -22.02 64.62 -10.96
CA GLN A 381 -23.46 64.90 -10.96
C GLN A 381 -23.98 65.23 -9.55
N ALA A 382 -23.63 64.42 -8.54
CA ALA A 382 -23.95 64.69 -7.14
C ALA A 382 -23.35 66.03 -6.67
N SER A 383 -22.16 66.39 -7.18
CA SER A 383 -21.52 67.68 -6.90
C SER A 383 -22.23 68.86 -7.55
N ILE A 384 -22.71 68.72 -8.79
CA ILE A 384 -23.49 69.76 -9.49
C ILE A 384 -24.86 69.95 -8.82
N GLN A 385 -25.57 68.87 -8.50
CA GLN A 385 -26.85 68.93 -7.78
C GLN A 385 -26.70 69.59 -6.41
N ALA A 386 -25.63 69.28 -5.68
CA ALA A 386 -25.30 69.94 -4.41
C ALA A 386 -24.87 71.41 -4.55
N SER A 387 -24.54 71.89 -5.76
CA SER A 387 -24.21 73.30 -6.05
C SER A 387 -25.44 74.14 -6.46
N GLY A 388 -26.51 73.48 -6.91
CA GLY A 388 -27.72 74.11 -7.44
C GLY A 388 -28.76 74.55 -6.40
N TYR A 389 -28.58 74.22 -5.12
CA TYR A 389 -29.51 74.60 -4.06
C TYR A 389 -28.98 75.78 -3.23
N HIS A 390 -29.49 76.98 -3.50
CA HIS A 390 -29.35 78.17 -2.65
C HIS A 390 -30.76 78.72 -2.31
N GLY A 391 -31.46 78.05 -1.40
CA GLY A 391 -32.73 78.54 -0.84
C GLY A 391 -32.54 79.01 0.60
N GLN A 392 -32.97 80.24 0.95
CA GLN A 392 -32.95 80.73 2.33
C GLN A 392 -34.17 80.18 3.09
N GLY A 393 -33.93 79.35 4.14
CA GLY A 393 -34.96 78.79 5.03
C GLY A 393 -34.66 77.37 5.53
N MET A 394 -35.47 76.83 6.46
CA MET A 394 -35.30 75.47 7.03
C MET A 394 -35.21 74.35 5.96
N ALA A 395 -35.94 74.50 4.85
CA ALA A 395 -35.88 73.58 3.70
C ALA A 395 -34.52 73.62 2.97
N GLY A 396 -33.86 74.78 2.92
CA GLY A 396 -32.53 74.93 2.34
C GLY A 396 -31.44 74.25 3.16
N ALA A 397 -31.53 74.32 4.50
CA ALA A 397 -30.61 73.62 5.41
C ALA A 397 -30.75 72.08 5.30
N PHE A 398 -31.99 71.58 5.18
CA PHE A 398 -32.26 70.15 4.99
C PHE A 398 -31.76 69.64 3.63
N SER A 399 -31.94 70.44 2.57
CA SER A 399 -31.40 70.16 1.23
C SER A 399 -29.87 70.14 1.20
N GLN A 400 -29.19 71.05 1.92
CA GLN A 400 -27.73 71.04 2.07
C GLN A 400 -27.20 69.79 2.81
N LEU A 401 -27.92 69.31 3.82
CA LEU A 401 -27.58 68.07 4.53
C LEU A 401 -27.73 66.82 3.63
N ILE A 402 -28.85 66.69 2.91
CA ILE A 402 -29.11 65.57 1.99
C ILE A 402 -28.10 65.57 0.83
N SER A 403 -27.85 66.74 0.23
CA SER A 403 -26.90 66.88 -0.87
C SER A 403 -25.44 66.66 -0.43
N GLY A 404 -25.10 67.06 0.81
CA GLY A 404 -23.82 66.74 1.44
C GLY A 404 -23.64 65.24 1.70
N MET A 405 -24.68 64.55 2.17
CA MET A 405 -24.68 63.08 2.33
C MET A 405 -24.56 62.35 0.99
N ALA A 406 -25.30 62.78 -0.04
CA ALA A 406 -25.20 62.22 -1.39
C ALA A 406 -23.80 62.41 -2.00
N ARG A 407 -23.20 63.60 -1.84
CA ARG A 407 -21.81 63.89 -2.28
C ARG A 407 -20.78 63.08 -1.48
N GLY A 408 -21.01 62.87 -0.18
CA GLY A 408 -20.17 62.03 0.69
C GLY A 408 -20.19 60.56 0.31
N SER A 409 -21.38 60.00 0.04
CA SER A 409 -21.55 58.62 -0.44
C SER A 409 -20.87 58.44 -1.81
N ALA A 410 -21.16 59.32 -2.77
CA ALA A 410 -20.56 59.25 -4.11
C ALA A 410 -19.03 59.42 -4.08
N ARG A 411 -18.50 60.19 -3.11
CA ARG A 411 -17.05 60.29 -2.87
C ARG A 411 -16.47 58.98 -2.33
N GLY A 412 -17.18 58.32 -1.41
CA GLY A 412 -16.81 57.00 -0.89
C GLY A 412 -16.81 55.93 -1.97
N ASP A 413 -17.81 55.92 -2.85
CA ASP A 413 -17.91 54.97 -3.96
C ASP A 413 -16.83 55.21 -5.01
N LEU A 414 -16.53 56.47 -5.34
CA LEU A 414 -15.39 56.82 -6.20
C LEU A 414 -14.06 56.39 -5.56
N GLN A 415 -13.87 56.61 -4.27
CA GLN A 415 -12.66 56.20 -3.57
C GLN A 415 -12.49 54.67 -3.58
N LYS A 416 -13.56 53.91 -3.38
CA LYS A 416 -13.56 52.44 -3.49
C LYS A 416 -13.25 51.98 -4.91
N ALA A 417 -13.86 52.58 -5.93
CA ALA A 417 -13.61 52.24 -7.32
C ALA A 417 -12.14 52.51 -7.71
N MET A 418 -11.59 53.65 -7.27
CA MET A 418 -10.18 54.00 -7.52
C MET A 418 -9.22 53.08 -6.77
N GLN A 419 -9.55 52.68 -5.54
CA GLN A 419 -8.75 51.72 -4.78
C GLN A 419 -8.77 50.34 -5.45
N ASN A 420 -9.94 49.88 -5.92
CA ASN A 420 -10.08 48.62 -6.63
C ASN A 420 -9.23 48.62 -7.92
N LEU A 421 -9.33 49.66 -8.75
CA LEU A 421 -8.52 49.82 -9.96
C LEU A 421 -7.01 49.84 -9.66
N ALA A 422 -6.59 50.45 -8.54
CA ALA A 422 -5.20 50.48 -8.13
C ALA A 422 -4.68 49.11 -7.67
N SER A 423 -5.54 48.27 -7.09
CA SER A 423 -5.21 46.90 -6.69
C SER A 423 -5.34 45.87 -7.82
N THR A 424 -6.10 46.16 -8.88
CA THR A 424 -6.23 45.27 -10.03
C THR A 424 -5.02 45.46 -10.97
N PRO A 425 -4.19 44.43 -11.20
CA PRO A 425 -3.06 44.53 -12.11
C PRO A 425 -3.53 44.64 -13.57
N ARG A 426 -2.78 45.38 -14.40
CA ARG A 426 -3.12 45.62 -15.81
C ARG A 426 -3.00 44.36 -16.68
N THR A 427 -2.08 43.47 -16.34
CA THR A 427 -1.84 42.21 -17.05
C THR A 427 -1.87 41.06 -16.07
N ILE A 428 -2.31 39.90 -16.52
CA ILE A 428 -2.21 38.63 -15.81
C ILE A 428 -1.28 37.68 -16.57
N ASP A 429 -0.64 36.78 -15.83
CA ASP A 429 0.23 35.76 -16.38
C ASP A 429 -0.62 34.53 -16.76
N GLU A 430 -0.71 34.21 -18.05
CA GLU A 430 -1.45 33.06 -18.57
C GLU A 430 -0.48 31.89 -18.87
N PRO A 431 -0.70 30.68 -18.32
CA PRO A 431 0.23 29.56 -18.50
C PRO A 431 0.25 29.02 -19.94
N ILE A 432 1.45 28.82 -20.50
CA ILE A 432 1.66 28.22 -21.82
C ILE A 432 2.03 26.74 -21.64
N TYR A 433 1.19 25.84 -22.17
CA TYR A 433 1.46 24.41 -22.16
C TYR A 433 2.01 23.90 -23.50
N LYS A 434 3.06 23.07 -23.47
CA LYS A 434 3.60 22.39 -24.66
C LYS A 434 3.46 20.88 -24.54
N LYS A 435 3.17 20.24 -25.68
CA LYS A 435 3.06 18.76 -25.76
C LYS A 435 4.44 18.12 -25.70
N TYR A 436 4.52 17.00 -25.00
CA TYR A 436 5.67 16.12 -24.98
C TYR A 436 5.22 14.65 -24.87
N ALA A 437 6.17 13.72 -24.94
CA ALA A 437 5.89 12.30 -24.72
C ALA A 437 6.89 11.71 -23.73
N PHE A 438 6.37 11.04 -22.71
CA PHE A 438 7.14 10.22 -21.77
C PHE A 438 7.01 8.73 -22.16
N LYS A 439 7.85 7.87 -21.58
CA LYS A 439 7.88 6.44 -21.94
C LYS A 439 7.33 5.58 -20.81
N LYS A 440 6.27 4.83 -21.08
CA LYS A 440 5.73 3.79 -20.20
C LYS A 440 6.40 2.44 -20.52
N ALA A 441 7.09 1.87 -19.54
CA ALA A 441 7.70 0.55 -19.62
C ALA A 441 6.90 -0.47 -18.80
N ALA A 442 6.52 -1.57 -19.43
CA ALA A 442 6.06 -2.75 -18.69
C ALA A 442 7.27 -3.61 -18.38
N ILE A 443 7.61 -3.78 -17.11
CA ILE A 443 8.79 -4.50 -16.63
C ILE A 443 8.31 -5.75 -15.90
N GLN A 444 8.94 -6.88 -16.16
CA GLN A 444 8.81 -8.09 -15.37
C GLN A 444 10.11 -8.31 -14.62
N ALA A 445 10.06 -8.24 -13.30
CA ALA A 445 11.15 -8.62 -12.44
C ALA A 445 10.90 -10.05 -11.93
N ARG A 446 11.96 -10.84 -11.86
CA ARG A 446 11.92 -12.22 -11.37
C ARG A 446 13.09 -12.46 -10.45
N LYS A 447 12.78 -12.97 -9.26
CA LYS A 447 13.74 -13.52 -8.31
C LYS A 447 13.71 -15.04 -8.44
N MET A 448 14.89 -15.64 -8.57
CA MET A 448 15.06 -17.09 -8.45
C MET A 448 16.12 -17.37 -7.39
N MET A 449 15.81 -18.28 -6.48
CA MET A 449 16.78 -18.80 -5.53
C MET A 449 16.79 -20.33 -5.53
N THR A 450 17.94 -20.89 -5.23
CA THR A 450 18.11 -22.32 -4.97
C THR A 450 18.48 -22.48 -3.51
N VAL A 451 17.67 -23.23 -2.76
CA VAL A 451 17.83 -23.43 -1.33
C VAL A 451 18.27 -24.86 -1.06
N HIS A 452 19.43 -25.01 -0.42
CA HIS A 452 19.83 -26.25 0.21
C HIS A 452 19.20 -26.33 1.58
N TYR A 453 18.61 -27.47 1.93
CA TYR A 453 18.08 -27.67 3.28
C TYR A 453 18.46 -29.02 3.86
N TYR A 454 18.59 -29.03 5.18
CA TYR A 454 18.94 -30.19 5.97
C TYR A 454 17.88 -30.40 7.03
N VAL A 455 17.35 -31.62 7.13
CA VAL A 455 16.45 -32.02 8.23
C VAL A 455 17.22 -33.00 9.11
N ILE A 456 17.65 -32.54 10.27
CA ILE A 456 18.51 -33.27 11.20
C ILE A 456 17.65 -33.88 12.30
N ASP A 457 17.63 -35.21 12.37
CA ASP A 457 17.05 -35.96 13.47
C ASP A 457 18.13 -36.21 14.54
N GLN A 458 18.09 -35.42 15.61
CA GLN A 458 19.09 -35.51 16.68
C GLN A 458 18.95 -36.79 17.52
N ARG A 459 17.76 -37.40 17.51
CA ARG A 459 17.42 -38.60 18.28
C ARG A 459 17.96 -39.85 17.58
N LYS A 460 17.70 -39.96 16.28
CA LYS A 460 18.19 -41.07 15.43
C LYS A 460 19.64 -40.89 14.97
N LYS A 461 20.24 -39.73 15.21
CA LYS A 461 21.55 -39.34 14.68
C LYS A 461 21.60 -39.55 13.17
N ARG A 462 20.61 -38.99 12.47
CA ARG A 462 20.54 -39.00 11.00
C ARG A 462 20.17 -37.62 10.49
N TYR A 463 20.47 -37.34 9.23
CA TYR A 463 19.97 -36.15 8.57
C TYR A 463 19.54 -36.46 7.14
N PHE A 464 18.58 -35.70 6.64
CA PHE A 464 18.20 -35.65 5.25
C PHE A 464 18.75 -34.35 4.64
N LYS A 465 19.16 -34.39 3.38
CA LYS A 465 19.60 -33.22 2.63
C LYS A 465 18.89 -33.21 1.30
N SER A 466 18.35 -32.06 0.90
CA SER A 466 17.89 -31.85 -0.46
C SER A 466 18.03 -30.39 -0.89
N THR A 467 17.68 -30.12 -2.13
CA THR A 467 17.66 -28.79 -2.74
C THR A 467 16.33 -28.59 -3.44
N PHE A 468 15.83 -27.36 -3.46
CA PHE A 468 14.70 -26.97 -4.30
C PHE A 468 14.83 -25.50 -4.71
N ASP A 469 14.13 -25.12 -5.78
CA ASP A 469 14.14 -23.77 -6.31
C ASP A 469 12.87 -23.01 -5.88
N VAL A 470 13.05 -21.76 -5.48
CA VAL A 470 11.97 -20.82 -5.20
C VAL A 470 12.04 -19.69 -6.22
N SER A 471 10.89 -19.31 -6.77
CA SER A 471 10.80 -18.21 -7.71
C SER A 471 9.66 -17.28 -7.35
N GLU A 472 9.98 -15.99 -7.28
CA GLU A 472 9.01 -14.91 -7.16
C GLU A 472 9.05 -14.07 -8.44
N GLN A 473 7.91 -13.52 -8.83
CA GLN A 473 7.81 -12.65 -9.99
C GLN A 473 6.83 -11.53 -9.71
N GLU A 474 7.15 -10.35 -10.20
CA GLU A 474 6.30 -9.18 -10.11
C GLU A 474 6.36 -8.38 -11.41
N ARG A 475 5.28 -7.68 -11.71
CA ARG A 475 5.15 -6.85 -12.92
C ARG A 475 4.97 -5.41 -12.50
N PHE A 476 5.81 -4.56 -13.06
CA PHE A 476 5.81 -3.12 -12.82
C PHE A 476 5.49 -2.36 -14.11
N SER A 477 4.93 -1.18 -13.95
CA SER A 477 4.57 -0.23 -14.98
C SER A 477 5.26 1.10 -14.67
N VAL A 478 6.51 1.25 -15.14
CA VAL A 478 7.36 2.41 -14.83
C VAL A 478 7.28 3.47 -15.93
N ALA A 479 7.11 4.73 -15.54
CA ALA A 479 7.13 5.86 -16.46
C ALA A 479 8.45 6.64 -16.39
N TYR A 480 9.12 6.82 -17.53
CA TYR A 480 10.38 7.55 -17.65
C TYR A 480 10.22 8.87 -18.40
N ASN A 481 10.98 9.88 -17.99
CA ASN A 481 11.03 11.22 -18.57
C ASN A 481 9.71 12.01 -18.45
N ILE A 482 9.00 11.86 -17.33
CA ILE A 482 7.93 12.78 -16.97
C ILE A 482 8.57 14.13 -16.64
N MET A 483 8.05 15.21 -17.22
CA MET A 483 8.54 16.57 -16.96
C MET A 483 8.05 17.03 -15.58
N SER A 484 8.91 17.66 -14.78
CA SER A 484 8.53 18.19 -13.46
C SER A 484 7.44 19.26 -13.54
N GLU A 485 7.38 19.99 -14.66
CA GLU A 485 6.40 21.03 -14.94
C GLU A 485 5.10 20.48 -15.56
N ASP A 486 4.95 19.16 -15.65
CA ASP A 486 3.68 18.54 -16.03
C ASP A 486 2.65 18.73 -14.90
N PRO A 487 1.50 19.38 -15.16
CA PRO A 487 0.44 19.54 -14.16
C PRO A 487 -0.09 18.21 -13.62
N LYS A 488 0.02 17.13 -14.41
CA LYS A 488 -0.40 15.77 -14.05
C LYS A 488 0.72 14.94 -13.44
N SER A 489 1.89 15.53 -13.16
CA SER A 489 3.02 14.80 -12.56
C SER A 489 2.64 14.08 -11.25
N GLY A 490 1.78 14.70 -10.43
CA GLY A 490 1.23 14.07 -9.22
C GLY A 490 0.35 12.85 -9.52
N ASP A 491 -0.55 12.95 -10.50
CA ASP A 491 -1.39 11.83 -10.94
C ASP A 491 -0.54 10.69 -11.52
N HIS A 492 0.47 11.03 -12.32
CA HIS A 492 1.38 10.05 -12.89
C HIS A 492 2.22 9.34 -11.82
N ALA A 493 2.59 10.02 -10.74
CA ALA A 493 3.29 9.39 -9.61
C ALA A 493 2.42 8.40 -8.82
N GLN A 494 1.08 8.49 -8.93
CA GLN A 494 0.15 7.50 -8.37
C GLN A 494 -0.20 6.39 -9.35
N GLU A 495 -0.19 6.67 -10.66
CA GLU A 495 -0.56 5.71 -11.71
C GLU A 495 0.57 4.72 -12.07
N TYR A 496 1.83 5.15 -11.94
CA TYR A 496 3.00 4.39 -12.39
C TYR A 496 3.91 4.00 -11.23
N ASP A 497 4.43 2.78 -11.29
CA ASP A 497 5.50 2.34 -10.41
C ASP A 497 6.79 3.12 -10.71
N THR A 498 7.70 3.09 -9.75
CA THR A 498 9.00 3.75 -9.80
C THR A 498 10.12 2.75 -10.03
N GLU A 499 11.23 3.20 -10.60
CA GLU A 499 12.45 2.36 -10.70
C GLU A 499 12.92 1.90 -9.32
N LYS A 500 12.67 2.73 -8.30
CA LYS A 500 12.97 2.41 -6.91
C LYS A 500 12.17 1.20 -6.41
N GLU A 501 10.89 1.10 -6.73
CA GLU A 501 10.06 -0.06 -6.34
C GLU A 501 10.50 -1.34 -7.04
N VAL A 502 10.92 -1.26 -8.31
CA VAL A 502 11.51 -2.40 -9.03
C VAL A 502 12.81 -2.86 -8.33
N ASP A 503 13.69 -1.91 -8.01
CA ASP A 503 14.95 -2.16 -7.30
C ASP A 503 14.71 -2.73 -5.89
N ASP A 504 13.73 -2.19 -5.18
CA ASP A 504 13.38 -2.62 -3.82
C ASP A 504 12.85 -4.05 -3.86
N PHE A 505 12.02 -4.44 -4.85
CA PHE A 505 11.60 -5.83 -5.05
C PHE A 505 12.77 -6.77 -5.33
N GLU A 506 13.70 -6.38 -6.22
CA GLU A 506 14.85 -7.20 -6.60
C GLU A 506 15.82 -7.45 -5.44
N LYS A 507 15.96 -6.47 -4.52
CA LYS A 507 16.84 -6.55 -3.35
C LYS A 507 16.13 -7.12 -2.11
N ALA A 508 14.81 -7.09 -2.08
CA ALA A 508 14.01 -7.60 -0.97
C ALA A 508 14.24 -9.10 -0.76
N GLU A 509 14.19 -9.51 0.51
CA GLU A 509 14.27 -10.93 0.88
C GLU A 509 13.21 -11.71 0.10
N ALA A 510 13.61 -12.81 -0.53
CA ALA A 510 12.65 -13.71 -1.13
C ALA A 510 12.25 -14.79 -0.12
N THR A 511 10.99 -15.18 -0.18
CA THR A 511 10.31 -15.88 0.89
C THR A 511 10.18 -17.36 0.59
N VAL A 512 10.72 -18.18 1.49
CA VAL A 512 10.54 -19.63 1.47
C VAL A 512 9.39 -19.97 2.39
N LYS A 513 8.26 -20.41 1.83
CA LYS A 513 7.13 -20.90 2.65
C LYS A 513 7.52 -22.20 3.33
N LEU A 514 7.35 -22.26 4.63
CA LEU A 514 7.70 -23.45 5.40
C LEU A 514 6.85 -24.67 4.93
N SER A 515 5.57 -24.49 4.63
CA SER A 515 4.74 -25.53 4.01
C SER A 515 5.31 -26.11 2.72
N GLN A 516 5.90 -25.29 1.84
CA GLN A 516 6.51 -25.76 0.58
C GLN A 516 7.75 -26.62 0.83
N LEU A 517 8.60 -26.22 1.78
CA LEU A 517 9.76 -27.03 2.19
C LEU A 517 9.32 -28.38 2.72
N ILE A 518 8.25 -28.40 3.52
CA ILE A 518 7.71 -29.60 4.13
C ILE A 518 7.18 -30.54 3.06
N ASP A 519 6.37 -30.04 2.13
CA ASP A 519 5.88 -30.84 1.01
C ASP A 519 7.04 -31.46 0.21
N HIS A 520 8.09 -30.68 -0.07
CA HIS A 520 9.29 -31.19 -0.73
C HIS A 520 10.00 -32.27 0.11
N TYR A 521 10.14 -32.07 1.43
CA TYR A 521 10.71 -33.08 2.32
C TYR A 521 9.89 -34.36 2.35
N LEU A 522 8.57 -34.26 2.54
CA LEU A 522 7.66 -35.41 2.61
C LEU A 522 7.71 -36.26 1.34
N ALA A 523 7.82 -35.61 0.17
CA ALA A 523 7.96 -36.28 -1.11
C ALA A 523 9.31 -37.02 -1.28
N ASN A 524 10.37 -36.58 -0.60
CA ASN A 524 11.74 -37.05 -0.86
C ASN A 524 12.43 -37.77 0.33
N ARG A 525 11.78 -37.87 1.49
CA ARG A 525 12.34 -38.32 2.80
C ARG A 525 12.97 -39.73 2.87
N GLY A 526 12.99 -40.50 1.78
CA GLY A 526 13.47 -41.90 1.79
C GLY A 526 14.99 -42.08 1.99
N GLN A 527 15.82 -41.10 1.63
CA GLN A 527 17.29 -41.22 1.66
C GLN A 527 17.91 -40.37 2.77
N THR A 528 18.01 -40.91 3.98
CA THR A 528 18.70 -40.25 5.11
C THR A 528 20.15 -40.71 5.24
N GLN A 529 21.02 -39.85 5.75
CA GLN A 529 22.45 -40.10 5.98
C GLN A 529 22.73 -40.17 7.49
N LYS A 530 23.83 -40.84 7.88
CA LYS A 530 24.23 -40.95 9.30
C LYS A 530 24.85 -39.63 9.77
N LEU A 531 24.41 -39.12 10.91
CA LEU A 531 24.98 -37.95 11.56
C LEU A 531 26.11 -38.36 12.52
N THR A 532 27.36 -38.13 12.12
CA THR A 532 28.52 -38.39 13.00
C THR A 532 28.62 -37.36 14.13
N SER A 533 28.57 -36.07 13.79
CA SER A 533 28.45 -34.96 14.74
C SER A 533 27.99 -33.69 14.02
N LEU A 534 27.37 -32.74 14.74
CA LEU A 534 26.97 -31.44 14.18
C LEU A 534 28.16 -30.64 13.63
N VAL A 535 29.34 -30.76 14.27
CA VAL A 535 30.59 -30.13 13.82
C VAL A 535 31.05 -30.69 12.47
N THR A 536 30.91 -32.01 12.26
CA THR A 536 31.28 -32.64 10.98
C THR A 536 30.32 -32.21 9.88
N LEU A 537 29.02 -32.22 10.15
CA LEU A 537 28.00 -31.74 9.21
C LEU A 537 28.23 -30.27 8.84
N ARG A 538 28.55 -29.40 9.81
CA ARG A 538 28.92 -28.00 9.55
C ARG A 538 30.10 -27.88 8.57
N LYS A 539 31.16 -28.66 8.77
CA LYS A 539 32.32 -28.66 7.85
C LYS A 539 31.94 -29.11 6.44
N GLU A 540 31.03 -30.08 6.31
CA GLU A 540 30.53 -30.54 5.02
C GLU A 540 29.68 -29.46 4.32
N ILE A 541 28.75 -28.83 5.04
CA ILE A 541 27.94 -27.69 4.54
C ILE A 541 28.87 -26.58 4.02
N LEU A 542 29.87 -26.17 4.82
CA LEU A 542 30.85 -25.16 4.43
C LEU A 542 31.68 -25.57 3.21
N LYS A 543 32.09 -26.84 3.13
CA LYS A 543 32.87 -27.36 2.00
C LYS A 543 32.06 -27.33 0.70
N GLU A 544 30.80 -27.72 0.75
CA GLU A 544 29.90 -27.68 -0.41
C GLU A 544 29.57 -26.26 -0.82
N LYS A 545 29.31 -25.37 0.14
CA LYS A 545 29.15 -23.94 -0.11
C LYS A 545 30.35 -23.34 -0.82
N ASN A 546 31.57 -23.66 -0.37
CA ASN A 546 32.79 -23.23 -1.04
C ASN A 546 32.95 -23.84 -2.44
N LYS A 547 32.48 -25.07 -2.67
CA LYS A 547 32.48 -25.70 -4.00
C LYS A 547 31.46 -25.05 -4.94
N SER A 548 30.24 -24.78 -4.46
CA SER A 548 29.21 -24.05 -5.20
C SER A 548 29.67 -22.63 -5.50
N LEU A 549 30.34 -21.97 -4.54
CA LEU A 549 30.93 -20.67 -4.73
C LEU A 549 32.08 -20.69 -5.75
N ALA A 550 32.95 -21.71 -5.71
CA ALA A 550 34.02 -21.87 -6.68
C ALA A 550 33.47 -22.17 -8.10
N ALA A 551 32.41 -22.98 -8.21
CA ALA A 551 31.72 -23.23 -9.47
C ALA A 551 30.97 -21.99 -9.98
N PHE A 552 30.35 -21.23 -9.09
CA PHE A 552 29.74 -19.94 -9.40
C PHE A 552 30.79 -18.93 -9.86
N LYS A 553 31.93 -18.81 -9.17
CA LYS A 553 33.08 -17.98 -9.57
C LYS A 553 33.74 -18.46 -10.87
N ALA A 554 33.65 -19.75 -11.18
CA ALA A 554 34.10 -20.31 -12.46
C ALA A 554 33.10 -20.04 -13.60
N ASN A 555 31.83 -19.76 -13.26
CA ASN A 555 30.74 -19.44 -14.19
C ASN A 555 30.35 -17.95 -14.21
N THR A 556 30.90 -17.12 -13.32
CA THR A 556 30.95 -15.66 -13.51
C THR A 556 31.95 -15.42 -14.62
N PHE A 557 31.46 -15.00 -15.78
CA PHE A 557 32.32 -14.44 -16.81
C PHE A 557 33.20 -13.37 -16.16
N ASP A 558 34.50 -13.45 -16.41
CA ASP A 558 35.49 -12.49 -15.89
C ASP A 558 35.06 -11.08 -16.32
N SER A 559 34.68 -10.25 -15.35
CA SER A 559 34.36 -8.84 -15.56
C SER A 559 35.59 -8.01 -15.94
N ARG A 560 36.79 -8.63 -15.90
CA ARG A 560 37.94 -8.18 -16.69
C ARG A 560 37.87 -8.92 -18.02
N PRO A 561 37.44 -8.29 -19.12
CA PRO A 561 37.86 -8.75 -20.43
C PRO A 561 39.38 -9.01 -20.38
N LEU A 562 39.80 -10.28 -20.45
CA LEU A 562 41.19 -10.71 -20.60
C LEU A 562 42.12 -10.50 -19.38
N ASN A 563 41.61 -10.28 -18.16
CA ASN A 563 42.42 -10.00 -16.97
C ASN A 563 43.38 -8.79 -17.16
N ASP A 564 42.89 -7.75 -17.85
CA ASP A 564 43.69 -6.61 -18.28
C ASP A 564 44.02 -5.65 -17.11
N PRO A 565 45.30 -5.44 -16.76
CA PRO A 565 45.69 -4.57 -15.64
C PRO A 565 45.46 -3.08 -15.89
N ARG A 566 45.09 -2.68 -17.12
CA ARG A 566 44.81 -1.27 -17.45
C ARG A 566 43.48 -0.78 -16.88
N PHE A 567 42.58 -1.69 -16.48
CA PHE A 567 41.34 -1.30 -15.81
C PHE A 567 41.59 -0.62 -14.45
N ASP A 568 42.67 -0.98 -13.75
CA ASP A 568 43.06 -0.34 -12.48
C ASP A 568 43.43 1.15 -12.64
N ASN A 569 43.63 1.61 -13.88
CA ASN A 569 43.93 2.98 -14.21
C ASN A 569 42.68 3.83 -14.46
N VAL A 570 41.52 3.22 -14.70
CA VAL A 570 40.31 3.87 -15.21
C VAL A 570 39.24 3.93 -14.12
N VAL A 571 38.45 5.00 -14.12
CA VAL A 571 37.32 5.22 -13.21
C VAL A 571 36.06 5.56 -13.99
N ALA A 572 34.91 5.16 -13.48
CA ALA A 572 33.61 5.67 -13.92
C ALA A 572 33.31 6.97 -13.17
N ILE A 573 32.76 7.97 -13.86
CA ILE A 573 32.42 9.28 -13.30
C ILE A 573 30.91 9.48 -13.38
N PHE A 574 30.32 9.84 -12.24
CA PHE A 574 28.91 10.11 -12.06
C PHE A 574 28.72 11.56 -11.64
N THR A 575 27.79 12.24 -12.31
CA THR A 575 27.35 13.58 -11.91
C THR A 575 25.92 13.54 -11.41
N GLY A 576 25.55 14.43 -10.49
CA GLY A 576 24.20 14.52 -9.93
C GLY A 576 23.07 14.84 -10.93
N LYS A 577 23.41 15.04 -12.22
CA LYS A 577 22.45 15.22 -13.33
C LYS A 577 22.28 13.97 -14.20
N GLY A 578 22.88 12.83 -13.81
CA GLY A 578 22.80 11.58 -14.56
C GLY A 578 23.73 11.49 -15.78
N ALA A 579 24.64 12.45 -15.99
CA ALA A 579 25.70 12.29 -16.99
C ALA A 579 26.71 11.26 -16.50
N LEU A 580 26.98 10.27 -17.36
CA LEU A 580 27.87 9.14 -17.13
C LEU A 580 29.04 9.20 -18.12
N GLY A 581 30.26 9.21 -17.59
CA GLY A 581 31.49 9.16 -18.38
C GLY A 581 32.58 8.33 -17.71
N SER A 582 33.75 8.32 -18.33
CA SER A 582 34.96 7.69 -17.80
C SER A 582 36.03 8.74 -17.49
N GLY A 583 36.99 8.37 -16.67
CA GLY A 583 38.23 9.10 -16.46
C GLY A 583 39.37 8.12 -16.17
N PHE A 584 40.58 8.63 -16.08
CA PHE A 584 41.72 7.80 -15.68
C PHE A 584 42.74 8.57 -14.86
N TYR A 585 43.43 7.85 -13.99
CA TYR A 585 44.46 8.40 -13.12
C TYR A 585 45.69 8.83 -13.94
N ILE A 586 46.05 10.10 -13.88
CA ILE A 586 47.30 10.64 -14.44
C ILE A 586 48.38 10.84 -13.35
N LYS A 587 47.92 10.88 -12.09
CA LYS A 587 48.71 10.81 -10.86
C LYS A 587 47.92 9.98 -9.85
N PRO A 588 48.54 9.54 -8.74
CA PRO A 588 47.82 8.71 -7.77
C PRO A 588 46.54 9.38 -7.28
N ASP A 589 46.51 10.71 -7.16
CA ASP A 589 45.37 11.46 -6.64
C ASP A 589 44.79 12.49 -7.64
N VAL A 590 45.05 12.31 -8.93
CA VAL A 590 44.48 13.17 -10.00
C VAL A 590 43.96 12.33 -11.15
N VAL A 591 42.70 12.56 -11.50
CA VAL A 591 41.99 11.95 -12.62
C VAL A 591 41.82 12.97 -13.74
N LEU A 592 42.04 12.54 -14.98
CA LEU A 592 41.71 13.27 -16.20
C LEU A 592 40.43 12.69 -16.81
N THR A 593 39.55 13.56 -17.30
CA THR A 593 38.32 13.21 -18.01
C THR A 593 37.96 14.30 -19.03
N ASN A 594 36.80 14.19 -19.68
CA ASN A 594 36.28 15.25 -20.53
C ASN A 594 35.55 16.35 -19.75
N TRP A 595 35.55 17.55 -20.32
CA TRP A 595 34.77 18.66 -19.78
C TRP A 595 33.26 18.38 -19.84
N HIS A 596 32.73 17.88 -20.97
CA HIS A 596 31.29 17.63 -21.09
C HIS A 596 30.77 16.52 -20.15
N VAL A 597 31.66 15.68 -19.60
CA VAL A 597 31.29 14.66 -18.60
C VAL A 597 30.98 15.33 -17.25
N VAL A 598 31.63 16.45 -16.95
CA VAL A 598 31.56 17.12 -15.65
C VAL A 598 30.87 18.49 -15.68
N GLU A 599 30.72 19.10 -16.87
CA GLU A 599 30.08 20.38 -17.16
C GLU A 599 30.34 21.49 -16.11
N GLU A 600 29.33 21.78 -15.30
CA GLU A 600 29.30 22.82 -14.25
C GLU A 600 29.37 22.23 -12.83
N ALA A 601 29.63 20.93 -12.69
CA ALA A 601 29.80 20.30 -11.39
C ALA A 601 31.02 20.88 -10.66
N LYS A 602 30.94 21.07 -9.34
CA LYS A 602 32.10 21.42 -8.49
C LYS A 602 32.79 20.18 -7.92
N PHE A 603 32.00 19.14 -7.72
CA PHE A 603 32.40 17.84 -7.21
C PHE A 603 31.71 16.75 -8.03
N VAL A 604 32.37 15.61 -8.15
CA VAL A 604 31.85 14.43 -8.85
C VAL A 604 32.07 13.19 -8.02
N GLU A 605 31.15 12.25 -8.15
CA GLU A 605 31.26 10.90 -7.60
C GLU A 605 31.92 9.99 -8.65
N MET A 606 32.72 9.04 -8.21
CA MET A 606 33.44 8.13 -9.08
C MET A 606 33.46 6.73 -8.52
N LYS A 607 33.48 5.74 -9.41
CA LYS A 607 33.61 4.33 -9.05
C LYS A 607 34.85 3.72 -9.70
N LEU A 608 35.67 3.07 -8.90
CA LEU A 608 36.86 2.33 -9.31
C LEU A 608 36.50 0.97 -9.90
N TYR A 609 37.44 0.39 -10.64
CA TYR A 609 37.30 -0.95 -11.19
C TYR A 609 37.00 -2.03 -10.14
N ASP A 610 37.62 -1.94 -8.96
CA ASP A 610 37.39 -2.87 -7.85
C ASP A 610 36.07 -2.64 -7.10
N GLY A 611 35.22 -1.76 -7.61
CA GLY A 611 33.89 -1.46 -7.08
C GLY A 611 33.88 -0.39 -5.98
N ARG A 612 35.04 0.10 -5.53
CA ARG A 612 35.09 1.19 -4.52
C ARG A 612 34.60 2.51 -5.10
N GLU A 613 33.88 3.27 -4.30
CA GLU A 613 33.43 4.63 -4.65
C GLU A 613 34.33 5.69 -4.01
N THR A 614 34.49 6.82 -4.70
CA THR A 614 35.28 7.96 -4.24
C THR A 614 34.73 9.27 -4.77
N PHE A 615 35.02 10.38 -4.07
CA PHE A 615 34.61 11.71 -4.48
C PHE A 615 35.82 12.53 -4.92
N GLY A 616 35.59 13.42 -5.87
CA GLY A 616 36.62 14.32 -6.36
C GLY A 616 36.14 15.74 -6.58
N LYS A 617 37.06 16.69 -6.38
CA LYS A 617 36.87 18.12 -6.64
C LYS A 617 37.47 18.48 -7.99
N ILE A 618 36.75 19.24 -8.81
CA ILE A 618 37.29 19.73 -10.08
C ILE A 618 38.38 20.77 -9.81
N LEU A 619 39.56 20.56 -10.40
CA LEU A 619 40.73 21.44 -10.29
C LEU A 619 40.79 22.47 -11.42
N GLY A 620 40.40 22.09 -12.62
CA GLY A 620 40.45 22.92 -13.83
C GLY A 620 39.74 22.25 -15.00
N LYS A 621 39.29 23.06 -15.95
CA LYS A 621 38.59 22.62 -17.16
C LYS A 621 39.00 23.46 -18.37
N ASP A 622 39.09 22.82 -19.53
CA ASP A 622 39.26 23.47 -20.83
C ASP A 622 38.12 23.01 -21.75
N VAL A 623 37.20 23.94 -22.04
CA VAL A 623 36.03 23.69 -22.89
C VAL A 623 36.44 23.42 -24.34
N ARG A 624 37.50 24.08 -24.83
CA ARG A 624 37.99 23.96 -26.21
C ARG A 624 38.54 22.56 -26.43
N LEU A 625 39.40 22.08 -25.53
CA LEU A 625 39.98 20.74 -25.59
C LEU A 625 39.02 19.65 -25.13
N ASP A 626 37.88 20.01 -24.54
CA ASP A 626 36.98 19.08 -23.88
C ASP A 626 37.69 18.28 -22.77
N LEU A 627 38.49 18.93 -21.92
CA LEU A 627 39.26 18.27 -20.85
C LEU A 627 38.94 18.85 -19.47
N ALA A 628 38.97 17.99 -18.45
CA ALA A 628 38.82 18.40 -17.05
C ALA A 628 39.71 17.56 -16.12
N LEU A 629 40.19 18.21 -15.06
CA LEU A 629 41.01 17.59 -14.00
C LEU A 629 40.23 17.50 -12.71
N ILE A 630 40.34 16.35 -12.05
CA ILE A 630 39.65 16.06 -10.80
C ILE A 630 40.70 15.63 -9.76
N LYS A 631 40.70 16.30 -8.61
CA LYS A 631 41.46 15.87 -7.42
C LYS A 631 40.62 14.87 -6.66
N VAL A 632 41.16 13.68 -6.41
CA VAL A 632 40.40 12.58 -5.81
C VAL A 632 40.98 12.20 -4.46
N GLN A 633 40.14 11.74 -3.55
CA GLN A 633 40.58 11.33 -2.20
C GLN A 633 41.25 9.96 -2.23
N HIS A 634 40.70 9.03 -3.01
CA HIS A 634 41.21 7.66 -3.09
C HIS A 634 42.27 7.53 -4.18
N LYS A 635 43.47 7.07 -3.78
CA LYS A 635 44.61 6.98 -4.71
C LYS A 635 44.51 5.77 -5.63
N GLY A 636 44.74 5.97 -6.93
CA GLY A 636 44.73 4.93 -7.95
C GLY A 636 46.07 4.79 -8.68
N LYS A 637 46.10 3.93 -9.71
CA LYS A 637 47.30 3.64 -10.49
C LYS A 637 47.42 4.60 -11.68
N PRO A 638 48.46 5.45 -11.77
CA PRO A 638 48.61 6.38 -12.89
C PRO A 638 48.90 5.65 -14.20
N VAL A 639 48.35 6.15 -15.30
CA VAL A 639 48.72 5.74 -16.66
C VAL A 639 50.10 6.28 -17.04
N GLN A 640 50.68 5.73 -18.10
CA GLN A 640 51.83 6.29 -18.79
C GLN A 640 51.41 6.84 -20.16
N PHE A 641 51.84 8.05 -20.48
CA PHE A 641 51.57 8.64 -21.79
C PHE A 641 52.59 8.18 -22.82
N PHE A 642 52.16 8.13 -24.07
CA PHE A 642 53.05 7.89 -25.21
C PHE A 642 54.04 9.05 -25.37
N SER A 643 55.28 8.74 -25.72
CA SER A 643 56.40 9.71 -25.77
C SER A 643 57.12 9.79 -27.11
N ALA A 644 56.86 8.87 -28.04
CA ALA A 644 57.48 8.91 -29.36
C ALA A 644 56.93 10.08 -30.20
N ASN A 645 57.73 10.53 -31.18
CA ASN A 645 57.42 11.73 -31.97
C ASN A 645 56.25 11.55 -32.95
N LYS A 646 55.84 10.32 -33.24
CA LYS A 646 54.80 10.03 -34.22
C LYS A 646 54.03 8.78 -33.84
N ILE A 647 52.72 8.84 -34.09
CA ILE A 647 51.82 7.69 -34.06
C ILE A 647 51.49 7.34 -35.52
N ASP A 648 51.53 6.05 -35.86
CA ASP A 648 51.31 5.60 -37.25
C ASP A 648 49.87 5.14 -37.47
N VAL A 649 49.30 5.56 -38.61
CA VAL A 649 47.98 5.13 -39.07
C VAL A 649 47.98 3.62 -39.32
N GLY A 650 46.90 2.94 -38.93
CA GLY A 650 46.75 1.48 -39.02
C GLY A 650 47.20 0.73 -37.77
N GLN A 651 47.83 1.38 -36.79
CA GLN A 651 48.17 0.75 -35.52
C GLN A 651 46.91 0.42 -34.72
N THR A 652 46.89 -0.74 -34.07
CA THR A 652 45.79 -1.17 -33.21
C THR A 652 45.73 -0.34 -31.94
N VAL A 653 44.53 0.14 -31.63
CA VAL A 653 44.26 0.92 -30.42
C VAL A 653 43.07 0.36 -29.67
N GLU A 654 43.04 0.64 -28.38
CA GLU A 654 42.03 0.12 -27.47
C GLU A 654 41.48 1.26 -26.62
N ALA A 655 40.18 1.46 -26.67
CA ALA A 655 39.48 2.37 -25.78
C ALA A 655 38.96 1.60 -24.58
N ILE A 656 39.28 2.09 -23.38
CA ILE A 656 38.81 1.51 -22.12
C ILE A 656 37.89 2.52 -21.44
N GLY A 657 36.73 2.06 -20.98
CA GLY A 657 35.75 2.91 -20.32
C GLY A 657 34.61 2.14 -19.68
N HIS A 658 33.55 2.86 -19.32
CA HIS A 658 32.42 2.36 -18.54
C HIS A 658 31.08 2.72 -19.25
N PRO A 659 30.73 2.04 -20.36
CA PRO A 659 29.54 2.37 -21.13
C PRO A 659 28.25 2.07 -20.35
N LYS A 660 27.40 3.09 -20.17
CA LYS A 660 26.02 2.99 -19.64
C LYS A 660 25.84 2.29 -18.26
N GLY A 661 26.87 2.24 -17.41
CA GLY A 661 26.76 1.66 -16.05
C GLY A 661 26.89 0.13 -16.01
N HIS A 662 27.32 -0.50 -17.11
CA HIS A 662 27.67 -1.92 -17.17
C HIS A 662 29.14 -2.16 -16.76
N GLU A 663 29.57 -3.41 -16.63
CA GLU A 663 30.99 -3.77 -16.37
C GLU A 663 31.95 -3.05 -17.35
N PHE A 664 33.15 -2.70 -16.88
CA PHE A 664 34.12 -1.95 -17.68
C PHE A 664 34.39 -2.65 -19.02
N THR A 665 34.45 -1.88 -20.10
CA THR A 665 34.55 -2.40 -21.46
C THR A 665 35.87 -2.02 -22.10
N VAL A 666 36.46 -2.96 -22.85
CA VAL A 666 37.52 -2.67 -23.84
C VAL A 666 36.91 -2.76 -25.22
N THR A 667 37.07 -1.71 -26.03
CA THR A 667 36.78 -1.75 -27.46
C THR A 667 38.08 -1.60 -28.24
N ARG A 668 38.25 -2.37 -29.32
CA ARG A 668 39.47 -2.39 -30.13
C ARG A 668 39.17 -1.89 -31.54
N GLY A 669 40.09 -1.13 -32.09
CA GLY A 669 40.09 -0.66 -33.47
C GLY A 669 41.50 -0.33 -33.91
N ILE A 670 41.61 0.57 -34.88
CA ILE A 670 42.86 1.10 -35.41
C ILE A 670 42.85 2.63 -35.38
N ILE A 671 44.03 3.20 -35.58
CA ILE A 671 44.20 4.63 -35.87
C ILE A 671 43.86 4.84 -37.32
N SER A 672 42.71 5.45 -37.58
CA SER A 672 42.24 5.72 -38.95
C SER A 672 42.90 6.97 -39.54
N ALA A 673 43.18 7.99 -38.71
CA ALA A 673 43.87 9.21 -39.11
C ALA A 673 44.32 10.03 -37.89
N VAL A 674 45.25 10.96 -38.09
CA VAL A 674 45.54 12.04 -37.14
C VAL A 674 45.29 13.36 -37.88
N ARG A 675 44.42 14.22 -37.36
CA ARG A 675 43.98 15.44 -38.05
C ARG A 675 43.63 16.57 -37.09
N LYS A 676 43.81 17.81 -37.53
CA LYS A 676 43.29 18.99 -36.83
C LYS A 676 41.83 19.21 -37.20
N HIS A 677 41.02 19.62 -36.24
CA HIS A 677 39.61 19.97 -36.44
C HIS A 677 39.17 20.99 -35.37
N PHE A 678 38.20 21.84 -35.69
CA PHE A 678 37.60 22.73 -34.69
C PHE A 678 36.93 21.92 -33.57
N SER A 679 36.96 22.47 -32.35
CA SER A 679 36.26 21.88 -31.21
C SER A 679 34.76 21.77 -31.49
N ILE A 680 34.17 20.63 -31.12
CA ILE A 680 32.70 20.44 -31.21
C ILE A 680 31.95 21.19 -30.09
N ASN A 681 32.67 21.64 -29.06
CA ASN A 681 32.11 22.35 -27.91
C ASN A 681 32.10 23.88 -28.10
N LEU A 682 32.69 24.38 -29.19
CA LEU A 682 32.72 25.80 -29.54
C LEU A 682 31.96 26.05 -30.85
N PRO A 683 31.44 27.27 -31.08
CA PRO A 683 30.88 27.65 -32.37
C PRO A 683 31.87 27.40 -33.51
N LYS A 684 31.38 27.00 -34.68
CA LYS A 684 32.25 26.73 -35.85
C LYS A 684 33.10 27.97 -36.17
N GLY A 685 34.43 27.79 -36.21
CA GLY A 685 35.40 28.86 -36.47
C GLY A 685 35.81 29.68 -35.23
N ALA A 686 35.31 29.34 -34.03
CA ALA A 686 35.74 29.96 -32.78
C ALA A 686 36.89 29.16 -32.14
N GLY A 687 38.01 29.83 -31.86
CA GLY A 687 39.20 29.25 -31.23
C GLY A 687 40.12 28.48 -32.19
N ASP A 688 41.29 28.09 -31.68
CA ASP A 688 42.26 27.31 -32.43
C ASP A 688 41.80 25.86 -32.62
N GLU A 689 42.15 25.26 -33.76
CA GLU A 689 41.91 23.85 -34.04
C GLU A 689 42.55 22.94 -32.98
N VAL A 690 41.89 21.83 -32.69
CA VAL A 690 42.37 20.79 -31.76
C VAL A 690 42.89 19.62 -32.59
N LEU A 691 44.04 19.07 -32.20
CA LEU A 691 44.57 17.85 -32.81
C LEU A 691 43.84 16.61 -32.27
N TYR A 692 43.21 15.85 -33.16
CA TYR A 692 42.50 14.60 -32.83
C TYR A 692 43.14 13.38 -33.48
N ILE A 693 43.04 12.25 -32.78
CA ILE A 693 43.19 10.91 -33.31
C ILE A 693 41.81 10.43 -33.73
N GLN A 694 41.66 10.09 -35.00
CA GLN A 694 40.49 9.38 -35.46
C GLN A 694 40.71 7.87 -35.35
N THR A 695 39.72 7.17 -34.80
CA THR A 695 39.72 5.73 -34.66
C THR A 695 38.37 5.13 -35.04
N ASP A 696 38.39 3.89 -35.52
CA ASP A 696 37.20 3.08 -35.73
C ASP A 696 36.84 2.21 -34.51
N ALA A 697 37.65 2.24 -33.45
CA ALA A 697 37.34 1.62 -32.17
C ALA A 697 35.97 2.14 -31.70
N PRO A 698 34.99 1.27 -31.36
CA PRO A 698 33.68 1.72 -30.91
C PRO A 698 33.76 2.63 -29.67
N ILE A 699 33.41 3.92 -29.84
CA ILE A 699 33.28 4.90 -28.76
C ILE A 699 31.79 5.19 -28.56
N ASN A 700 31.26 4.83 -27.39
CA ASN A 700 29.85 5.02 -27.03
C ASN A 700 29.75 5.87 -25.75
N PRO A 701 28.56 6.43 -25.43
CA PRO A 701 28.32 7.09 -24.15
C PRO A 701 28.78 6.23 -22.96
N GLY A 702 29.69 6.80 -22.15
CA GLY A 702 30.39 6.15 -21.05
C GLY A 702 31.86 5.77 -21.34
N ASN A 703 32.32 5.73 -22.59
CA ASN A 703 33.76 5.71 -22.92
C ASN A 703 34.38 7.13 -22.98
N SER A 704 33.54 8.16 -23.16
CA SER A 704 33.97 9.57 -23.17
C SER A 704 34.66 9.92 -21.86
N GLY A 705 35.84 10.53 -21.98
CA GLY A 705 36.77 10.87 -20.90
C GLY A 705 37.74 9.75 -20.53
N GLY A 706 37.52 8.53 -21.03
CA GLY A 706 38.43 7.40 -20.85
C GLY A 706 39.65 7.44 -21.79
N PRO A 707 40.71 6.66 -21.50
CA PRO A 707 41.92 6.63 -22.30
C PRO A 707 41.78 5.85 -23.61
N LEU A 708 42.47 6.33 -24.65
CA LEU A 708 42.78 5.56 -25.85
C LEU A 708 44.22 5.02 -25.72
N PHE A 709 44.38 3.70 -25.68
CA PHE A 709 45.65 3.03 -25.54
C PHE A 709 46.24 2.55 -26.86
N LEU A 710 47.55 2.70 -27.00
CA LEU A 710 48.40 1.95 -27.95
C LEU A 710 49.31 1.05 -27.11
N GLY A 711 49.00 -0.25 -27.04
CA GLY A 711 49.62 -1.14 -26.05
C GLY A 711 49.27 -0.72 -24.62
N ASP A 712 50.26 -0.43 -23.79
CA ASP A 712 50.10 0.01 -22.40
C ASP A 712 50.31 1.53 -22.21
N ARG A 713 50.26 2.30 -23.30
CA ARG A 713 50.48 3.76 -23.31
C ARG A 713 49.26 4.52 -23.80
N VAL A 714 48.93 5.60 -23.12
CA VAL A 714 47.84 6.49 -23.52
C VAL A 714 48.30 7.41 -24.64
N ILE A 715 47.61 7.35 -25.77
CA ILE A 715 47.83 8.21 -26.94
C ILE A 715 46.74 9.28 -27.10
N GLY A 716 45.63 9.18 -26.37
CA GLY A 716 44.59 10.21 -26.39
C GLY A 716 43.48 10.00 -25.36
N VAL A 717 42.53 10.94 -25.33
CA VAL A 717 41.33 10.91 -24.48
C VAL A 717 40.10 10.81 -25.38
N ASN A 718 39.33 9.73 -25.26
CA ASN A 718 38.13 9.51 -26.06
C ASN A 718 37.11 10.61 -25.77
N THR A 719 36.54 11.26 -26.78
CA THR A 719 35.62 12.40 -26.58
C THR A 719 34.30 12.23 -27.32
N TRP A 720 34.31 12.22 -28.65
CA TRP A 720 33.11 12.24 -29.48
C TRP A 720 33.21 11.32 -30.69
N GLY A 721 32.07 11.01 -31.29
CA GLY A 721 31.96 10.27 -32.54
C GLY A 721 30.73 10.72 -33.33
N LEU A 722 30.72 10.47 -34.63
CA LEU A 722 29.51 10.72 -35.42
C LEU A 722 28.46 9.65 -35.12
N LYS A 723 27.19 10.07 -35.05
CA LYS A 723 26.08 9.13 -34.85
C LYS A 723 25.94 8.22 -36.08
N LYS A 724 25.46 6.99 -35.88
CA LYS A 724 25.33 5.96 -36.93
C LYS A 724 24.52 6.43 -38.14
N GLU A 725 23.58 7.36 -37.96
CA GLU A 725 22.78 7.91 -39.06
C GLU A 725 23.59 8.81 -40.01
N VAL A 726 24.79 9.23 -39.61
CA VAL A 726 25.69 10.12 -40.36
C VAL A 726 26.94 9.37 -40.85
N ALA A 727 27.59 8.60 -39.97
CA ALA A 727 28.73 7.74 -40.32
C ALA A 727 28.96 6.69 -39.22
N GLU A 728 29.33 5.47 -39.58
CA GLU A 728 29.71 4.40 -38.63
C GLU A 728 31.24 4.31 -38.53
N GLY A 729 31.77 4.12 -37.30
CA GLY A 729 33.21 3.97 -37.09
C GLY A 729 34.03 5.26 -37.22
N LEU A 730 33.40 6.45 -37.15
CA LEU A 730 34.11 7.73 -37.14
C LEU A 730 34.15 8.33 -35.73
N ASN A 731 35.12 7.89 -34.93
CA ASN A 731 35.30 8.32 -33.54
C ASN A 731 36.59 9.10 -33.34
N PHE A 732 36.61 9.99 -32.35
CA PHE A 732 37.68 10.95 -32.13
C PHE A 732 38.16 10.95 -30.67
N SER A 733 39.48 11.03 -30.53
CA SER A 733 40.17 11.20 -29.26
C SER A 733 41.08 12.42 -29.30
N VAL A 734 41.10 13.22 -28.24
CA VAL A 734 42.03 14.35 -28.10
C VAL A 734 43.45 13.80 -28.06
N HIS A 735 44.33 14.28 -28.93
CA HIS A 735 45.69 13.75 -29.07
C HIS A 735 46.53 14.00 -27.81
N TYR A 736 47.38 13.04 -27.41
CA TYR A 736 48.17 13.15 -26.16
C TYR A 736 49.02 14.42 -26.08
N SER A 737 49.48 14.98 -27.19
CA SER A 737 50.24 16.24 -27.19
C SER A 737 49.42 17.44 -26.67
N GLU A 738 48.13 17.51 -27.02
CA GLU A 738 47.20 18.53 -26.53
C GLU A 738 46.96 18.33 -25.03
N VAL A 739 46.78 17.07 -24.62
CA VAL A 739 46.63 16.68 -23.21
C VAL A 739 47.86 17.11 -22.41
N LEU A 740 49.07 16.79 -22.87
CA LEU A 740 50.31 17.17 -22.19
C LEU A 740 50.49 18.70 -22.12
N ALA A 741 50.05 19.44 -23.13
CA ALA A 741 50.05 20.91 -23.08
C ALA A 741 49.09 21.43 -22.00
N PHE A 742 47.86 20.93 -21.99
CA PHE A 742 46.86 21.23 -20.97
C PHE A 742 47.35 20.91 -19.55
N LEU A 743 48.00 19.76 -19.35
CA LEU A 743 48.56 19.36 -18.06
C LEU A 743 49.69 20.27 -17.59
N ARG A 744 50.55 20.76 -18.50
CA ARG A 744 51.62 21.71 -18.14
C ARG A 744 51.07 23.03 -17.64
N GLU A 745 49.96 23.50 -18.21
CA GLU A 745 49.29 24.73 -17.82
C GLU A 745 48.56 24.59 -16.48
N HIS A 746 47.83 23.49 -16.28
CA HIS A 746 46.93 23.32 -15.13
C HIS A 746 47.57 22.59 -13.94
N LEU A 747 48.73 21.96 -14.12
CA LEU A 747 49.51 21.28 -13.07
C LEU A 747 51.01 21.58 -13.20
N PRO A 748 51.46 22.85 -13.07
CA PRO A 748 52.87 23.21 -13.21
C PRO A 748 53.74 22.49 -12.18
N GLY A 749 54.86 21.90 -12.63
CA GLY A 749 55.78 21.11 -11.78
C GLY A 749 55.38 19.64 -11.58
N ALA A 750 54.28 19.19 -12.18
CA ALA A 750 53.91 17.79 -12.22
C ALA A 750 54.84 16.97 -13.14
N GLN A 751 55.60 16.02 -12.59
CA GLN A 751 56.14 14.93 -13.40
C GLN A 751 54.98 14.01 -13.78
N VAL A 752 54.48 14.16 -15.01
CA VAL A 752 53.61 13.17 -15.65
C VAL A 752 54.52 12.04 -16.14
N LEU A 753 54.08 10.79 -15.97
CA LEU A 753 54.88 9.63 -16.41
C LEU A 753 54.93 9.58 -17.94
N THR A 754 56.02 10.10 -18.49
CA THR A 754 56.47 9.94 -19.87
C THR A 754 57.78 9.19 -19.83
N ASN A 755 57.94 8.12 -20.60
CA ASN A 755 59.24 7.45 -20.73
C ASN A 755 60.06 8.07 -21.85
#